data_AF-A0A023BAQ2-F1
#
_entry.id   AF-A0A023BAQ2-F1
#
_cell.length_a   1.000
_cell.length_b   1.000
_cell.length_c   1.000
_cell.angle_alpha   90.00
_cell.angle_beta   90.00
_cell.angle_gamma   90.00
#
_symmetry.space_group_name_H-M   'P 1'
#
loop_
_entity.id
_entity.type
_entity.pdbx_description
1 polymer ?
#
loop_
_entity_poly.entity_id
_entity_poly.type
_entity_poly.pdbx_seq_one_letter_code
_entity_poly.pdbx_strand_id
1 'polypeptide(L)'
;MVEEGGKTQSGQVENGSDFAAYRMIHATLTKAQWKKLRTVSAEDFQRFTPYGSVNQHVTAKIVEGTDPESWSTRLPWWITGCLLQHSGVSINSLAHFCLTDLKYDPYYDNAGLVCLEKSAVSCRELCDRDDFTDRLQKLKQRLAGLPTISATGFASQKNLVSECLFDDGDVWEHAWVSRYWEPLERAGYDRLTPIVSHDRQNRWRRSFTSGVVDGFESWSMCGKEGTTPVYMPSLSPWTPLGKRALGTELSDFEAYRMIYQSLSESQWKELKAVTAGDLTSCDLAYVELGAIISYFFDAPYGLLDHSIMKQLNTVMRLGQARLWVTGCLLQRTGVMIESLIDFCVNELNYLPKTGTERARQLECLHIDGFVHYCGRKNCTRFYARHALTRRLAGLPKVSAAQFATMEQSTVDNLCRPIALASKPSTSPSSDQPSDQPSVQPSDHPPPERKSSKTGAGGPEVVPVSGKTPGVIECEARWVPRYWRPLGEDEYFTLRGSMTGLAAHRRKRWRTLSRLFSTELDWDDWTMVSRDGRTRPLYIPTLTSAGKALPRELEHSFATNPFAAYRVVYSSLTEQEWKRLKTVSLEDFQRCKLAFVELGAIISTFFDDPYGMVDQYLTDKIVEAMRIGPTSGRIRFWIAGCLLQHSGVSIDHLCEFCITKLNYDPFFKRYDTRPLECLEKRHVVHAIPQDDGGVDGRLQDLRARIRRLPEVSVTEYAHLSKEELDQKMRQMNPPQMDPPKIDAMHVDTTHMEATSPVWRLSSSSDSAEIRKDRKRKERPTPPLVKRRWRRSRPQVIDSDKDGRTPPPKKQVLARGVWTEVYDDQEYFANRELEEVVRTMWREHYQVLSSCLELLGY
;
A
#
# COMPACT_ATOMS: atom_id res chain seq x y z
N MET A 1 -8.53 -52.24 6.73
CA MET A 1 -7.24 -51.50 6.65
C MET A 1 -6.90 -50.68 7.90
N VAL A 2 -7.50 -49.51 8.18
CA VAL A 2 -7.14 -48.72 9.39
C VAL A 2 -7.64 -49.36 10.69
N GLU A 3 -8.84 -49.98 10.71
CA GLU A 3 -9.34 -50.73 11.88
C GLU A 3 -8.63 -52.08 12.09
N GLU A 4 -7.91 -52.61 11.09
CA GLU A 4 -7.21 -53.90 11.19
C GLU A 4 -5.71 -53.73 11.52
N GLY A 5 -5.20 -52.50 11.55
CA GLY A 5 -3.78 -52.18 11.76
C GLY A 5 -3.32 -52.18 13.22
N GLY A 6 -3.99 -52.91 14.12
CA GLY A 6 -3.69 -52.90 15.56
C GLY A 6 -2.33 -53.49 15.98
N LYS A 7 -1.50 -53.99 15.04
CA LYS A 7 -0.16 -54.53 15.31
C LYS A 7 0.78 -54.38 14.13
N THR A 8 1.26 -53.17 13.83
CA THR A 8 2.55 -53.03 13.14
C THR A 8 3.35 -51.89 13.76
N GLN A 9 4.49 -52.26 14.37
CA GLN A 9 5.56 -51.33 14.72
C GLN A 9 6.26 -50.91 13.42
N SER A 10 5.89 -49.75 12.87
CA SER A 10 6.81 -48.89 12.12
C SER A 10 6.10 -47.57 11.86
N GLY A 11 6.52 -46.53 12.58
CA GLY A 11 6.03 -45.18 12.38
C GLY A 11 6.48 -44.64 11.02
N GLN A 12 5.55 -44.54 10.07
CA GLN A 12 5.72 -43.70 8.88
C GLN A 12 4.42 -43.53 8.07
N VAL A 13 3.31 -43.12 8.69
CA VAL A 13 2.19 -42.52 7.93
C VAL A 13 1.44 -41.50 8.80
N GLU A 14 1.92 -40.25 8.84
CA GLU A 14 1.12 -39.12 9.33
C GLU A 14 1.27 -37.91 8.39
N ASN A 15 0.56 -37.95 7.26
CA ASN A 15 0.20 -36.73 6.53
C ASN A 15 -1.13 -36.21 7.11
N GLY A 16 -1.06 -35.13 7.88
CA GLY A 16 -2.19 -34.61 8.68
C GLY A 16 -3.38 -34.02 7.90
N SER A 17 -3.27 -33.79 6.59
CA SER A 17 -4.39 -33.28 5.77
C SER A 17 -5.49 -34.33 5.55
N ASP A 18 -5.09 -35.56 5.30
CA ASP A 18 -6.01 -36.64 4.92
C ASP A 18 -6.78 -37.12 6.16
N PHE A 19 -6.13 -37.06 7.32
CA PHE A 19 -6.75 -37.39 8.61
C PHE A 19 -7.74 -36.32 9.09
N ALA A 20 -7.53 -35.05 8.73
CA ALA A 20 -8.47 -33.96 9.02
C ALA A 20 -9.74 -34.08 8.16
N ALA A 21 -9.58 -34.29 6.85
CA ALA A 21 -10.69 -34.55 5.93
C ALA A 21 -11.50 -35.80 6.35
N TYR A 22 -10.81 -36.87 6.74
CA TYR A 22 -11.44 -38.08 7.26
C TYR A 22 -12.25 -37.82 8.54
N ARG A 23 -11.70 -37.09 9.52
CA ARG A 23 -12.43 -36.73 10.75
C ARG A 23 -13.65 -35.85 10.47
N MET A 24 -13.56 -34.93 9.52
CA MET A 24 -14.67 -34.06 9.11
C MET A 24 -15.80 -34.88 8.48
N ILE A 25 -15.49 -35.76 7.51
CA ILE A 25 -16.48 -36.66 6.90
C ILE A 25 -17.09 -37.61 7.96
N HIS A 26 -16.26 -38.11 8.88
CA HIS A 26 -16.73 -38.98 9.95
C HIS A 26 -17.70 -38.28 10.91
N ALA A 27 -17.54 -36.98 11.15
CA ALA A 27 -18.46 -36.19 11.97
C ALA A 27 -19.80 -35.88 11.27
N THR A 28 -19.80 -35.77 9.94
CA THR A 28 -21.01 -35.47 9.14
C THR A 28 -21.94 -36.68 8.99
N LEU A 29 -21.39 -37.89 8.98
CA LEU A 29 -22.15 -39.12 8.77
C LEU A 29 -22.68 -39.70 10.08
N THR A 30 -23.99 -39.95 10.15
CA THR A 30 -24.59 -40.68 11.27
C THR A 30 -24.10 -42.13 11.32
N LYS A 31 -24.18 -42.76 12.50
CA LYS A 31 -23.84 -44.19 12.67
C LYS A 31 -24.61 -45.10 11.70
N ALA A 32 -25.87 -44.77 11.38
CA ALA A 32 -26.67 -45.52 10.42
C ALA A 32 -26.15 -45.38 8.97
N GLN A 33 -25.72 -44.18 8.58
CA GLN A 33 -25.12 -43.93 7.27
C GLN A 33 -23.76 -44.62 7.14
N TRP A 34 -22.95 -44.62 8.21
CA TRP A 34 -21.71 -45.39 8.29
C TRP A 34 -21.95 -46.90 8.19
N LYS A 35 -22.95 -47.42 8.89
CA LYS A 35 -23.34 -48.83 8.80
C LYS A 35 -23.74 -49.18 7.37
N LYS A 36 -24.46 -48.29 6.68
CA LYS A 36 -24.87 -48.45 5.28
C LYS A 36 -23.69 -48.42 4.31
N LEU A 37 -22.70 -47.54 4.54
CA LEU A 37 -21.46 -47.50 3.77
C LEU A 37 -20.59 -48.75 3.98
N ARG A 38 -20.55 -49.28 5.21
CA ARG A 38 -19.83 -50.54 5.52
C ARG A 38 -20.49 -51.78 4.92
N THR A 39 -21.79 -51.72 4.62
CA THR A 39 -22.53 -52.81 3.97
C THR A 39 -22.54 -52.71 2.45
N VAL A 40 -21.87 -51.72 1.85
CA VAL A 40 -21.71 -51.65 0.39
C VAL A 40 -20.91 -52.86 -0.04
N SER A 41 -21.60 -53.86 -0.59
CA SER A 41 -20.98 -55.07 -1.10
C SER A 41 -20.26 -54.79 -2.43
N ALA A 42 -19.38 -55.69 -2.85
CA ALA A 42 -18.81 -55.63 -4.19
C ALA A 42 -19.89 -55.66 -5.29
N GLU A 43 -21.05 -56.29 -5.00
CA GLU A 43 -22.22 -56.34 -5.88
C GLU A 43 -22.97 -55.00 -5.93
N ASP A 44 -23.06 -54.27 -4.81
CA ASP A 44 -23.59 -52.91 -4.79
C ASP A 44 -22.67 -51.95 -5.55
N PHE A 45 -21.34 -52.14 -5.45
CA PHE A 45 -20.36 -51.40 -6.23
C PHE A 45 -20.50 -51.70 -7.75
N GLN A 46 -20.77 -52.95 -8.13
CA GLN A 46 -21.09 -53.35 -9.50
C GLN A 46 -22.41 -52.77 -10.02
N ARG A 47 -23.36 -52.39 -9.14
CA ARG A 47 -24.56 -51.64 -9.57
C ARG A 47 -24.25 -50.17 -9.88
N PHE A 48 -23.22 -49.59 -9.25
CA PHE A 48 -22.75 -48.23 -9.53
C PHE A 48 -21.83 -48.14 -10.76
N THR A 49 -21.19 -49.25 -11.12
CA THR A 49 -20.38 -49.40 -12.34
C THR A 49 -20.80 -50.69 -13.05
N PRO A 50 -21.61 -50.64 -14.13
CA PRO A 50 -22.37 -51.80 -14.63
C PRO A 50 -21.54 -52.96 -15.22
N TYR A 51 -20.22 -53.04 -15.00
CA TYR A 51 -19.36 -54.10 -15.52
C TYR A 51 -18.31 -54.54 -14.48
N GLY A 52 -18.29 -55.84 -14.17
CA GLY A 52 -17.53 -56.43 -13.06
C GLY A 52 -16.01 -56.64 -13.29
N SER A 53 -15.32 -56.83 -12.16
CA SER A 53 -13.88 -57.05 -11.91
C SER A 53 -12.94 -55.84 -12.09
N VAL A 54 -12.20 -55.54 -11.01
CA VAL A 54 -11.69 -54.21 -10.65
C VAL A 54 -10.21 -54.02 -11.01
N ASN A 55 -9.91 -52.79 -11.46
CA ASN A 55 -8.61 -52.10 -11.64
C ASN A 55 -7.89 -52.10 -12.99
N GLN A 56 -8.03 -53.07 -13.90
CA GLN A 56 -7.38 -52.97 -15.22
C GLN A 56 -8.37 -52.86 -16.39
N HIS A 57 -9.52 -53.53 -16.33
CA HIS A 57 -10.51 -53.50 -17.41
C HIS A 57 -11.46 -52.29 -17.38
N VAL A 58 -11.76 -51.75 -16.18
CA VAL A 58 -12.60 -50.55 -16.02
C VAL A 58 -11.94 -49.34 -16.68
N THR A 59 -10.63 -49.17 -16.50
CA THR A 59 -9.84 -48.14 -17.19
C THR A 59 -9.80 -48.43 -18.69
N ALA A 60 -9.57 -49.68 -19.11
CA ALA A 60 -9.42 -50.02 -20.53
C ALA A 60 -10.67 -49.81 -21.40
N LYS A 61 -11.88 -50.16 -20.93
CA LYS A 61 -13.12 -50.03 -21.72
C LYS A 61 -13.80 -48.67 -21.62
N ILE A 62 -13.66 -47.96 -20.51
CA ILE A 62 -14.11 -46.57 -20.40
C ILE A 62 -13.23 -45.64 -21.28
N VAL A 63 -11.96 -46.03 -21.48
CA VAL A 63 -10.98 -45.33 -22.35
C VAL A 63 -11.19 -45.56 -23.84
N GLU A 64 -12.02 -46.52 -24.29
CA GLU A 64 -12.30 -46.76 -25.73
C GLU A 64 -13.02 -45.61 -26.45
N GLY A 65 -13.30 -44.49 -25.77
CA GLY A 65 -13.75 -43.25 -26.41
C GLY A 65 -13.50 -41.96 -25.62
N THR A 66 -12.72 -42.00 -24.54
CA THR A 66 -12.43 -40.83 -23.70
C THR A 66 -10.96 -40.76 -23.30
N ASP A 67 -10.41 -39.55 -23.21
CA ASP A 67 -9.01 -39.28 -22.87
C ASP A 67 -8.64 -39.89 -21.49
N PRO A 68 -7.69 -40.84 -21.43
CA PRO A 68 -7.28 -41.49 -20.18
C PRO A 68 -6.79 -40.51 -19.10
N GLU A 69 -6.19 -39.38 -19.47
CA GLU A 69 -5.74 -38.37 -18.51
C GLU A 69 -6.93 -37.71 -17.79
N SER A 70 -8.04 -37.49 -18.50
CA SER A 70 -9.25 -36.87 -17.94
C SER A 70 -9.93 -37.74 -16.87
N TRP A 71 -9.80 -39.07 -16.94
CA TRP A 71 -10.44 -39.97 -15.97
C TRP A 71 -9.64 -40.13 -14.69
N SER A 72 -8.31 -40.11 -14.77
CA SER A 72 -7.44 -40.25 -13.61
C SER A 72 -7.73 -39.19 -12.53
N THR A 73 -8.14 -37.99 -12.96
CA THR A 73 -8.49 -36.86 -12.09
C THR A 73 -9.96 -36.84 -11.69
N ARG A 74 -10.88 -37.35 -12.52
CA ARG A 74 -12.34 -37.29 -12.30
C ARG A 74 -12.93 -38.48 -11.54
N LEU A 75 -12.33 -39.66 -11.67
CA LEU A 75 -12.82 -40.89 -11.06
C LEU A 75 -12.99 -40.81 -9.54
N PRO A 76 -12.07 -40.21 -8.76
CA PRO A 76 -12.25 -40.07 -7.32
C PRO A 76 -13.50 -39.26 -6.94
N TRP A 77 -13.81 -38.20 -7.69
CA TRP A 77 -14.98 -37.35 -7.46
C TRP A 77 -16.29 -38.09 -7.75
N TRP A 78 -16.32 -38.85 -8.86
CA TRP A 78 -17.46 -39.70 -9.22
C TRP A 78 -17.78 -40.71 -8.13
N ILE A 79 -16.76 -41.49 -7.71
CA ILE A 79 -16.90 -42.52 -6.67
C ILE A 79 -17.40 -41.88 -5.36
N THR A 80 -16.82 -40.74 -4.98
CA THR A 80 -17.23 -40.02 -3.77
C THR A 80 -18.71 -39.61 -3.83
N GLY A 81 -19.16 -39.09 -4.97
CA GLY A 81 -20.56 -38.73 -5.18
C GLY A 81 -21.52 -39.92 -5.05
N CYS A 82 -21.20 -41.05 -5.69
CA CYS A 82 -22.00 -42.27 -5.58
C CYS A 82 -22.08 -42.79 -4.14
N LEU A 83 -20.96 -42.76 -3.40
CA LEU A 83 -20.92 -43.20 -2.00
C LEU A 83 -21.78 -42.31 -1.11
N LEU A 84 -21.70 -40.98 -1.28
CA LEU A 84 -22.54 -40.02 -0.55
C LEU A 84 -24.03 -40.23 -0.85
N GLN A 85 -24.38 -40.45 -2.11
CA GLN A 85 -25.76 -40.75 -2.52
C GLN A 85 -26.27 -42.06 -1.90
N HIS A 86 -25.48 -43.14 -1.97
CA HIS A 86 -25.88 -44.44 -1.43
C HIS A 86 -26.04 -44.41 0.09
N SER A 87 -25.16 -43.68 0.78
CA SER A 87 -25.22 -43.48 2.23
C SER A 87 -26.51 -42.77 2.66
N GLY A 88 -27.22 -42.10 1.74
CA GLY A 88 -28.47 -41.40 2.03
C GLY A 88 -28.25 -40.09 2.77
N VAL A 89 -27.10 -39.44 2.56
CA VAL A 89 -26.88 -38.08 3.07
C VAL A 89 -27.73 -37.12 2.26
N SER A 90 -28.53 -36.31 2.94
CA SER A 90 -29.37 -35.33 2.26
C SER A 90 -28.51 -34.23 1.62
N ILE A 91 -28.96 -33.70 0.49
CA ILE A 91 -28.33 -32.54 -0.16
C ILE A 91 -28.23 -31.35 0.83
N ASN A 92 -29.22 -31.19 1.72
CA ASN A 92 -29.20 -30.14 2.74
C ASN A 92 -28.04 -30.31 3.73
N SER A 93 -27.75 -31.53 4.16
CA SER A 93 -26.64 -31.84 5.07
C SER A 93 -25.29 -31.60 4.40
N LEU A 94 -25.15 -31.97 3.12
CA LEU A 94 -23.94 -31.70 2.34
C LEU A 94 -23.75 -30.20 2.09
N ALA A 95 -24.80 -29.48 1.72
CA ALA A 95 -24.74 -28.04 1.51
C ALA A 95 -24.33 -27.32 2.80
N HIS A 96 -24.91 -27.70 3.94
CA HIS A 96 -24.52 -27.16 5.23
C HIS A 96 -23.04 -27.43 5.52
N PHE A 97 -22.58 -28.68 5.39
CA PHE A 97 -21.18 -29.05 5.59
C PHE A 97 -20.22 -28.25 4.71
N CYS A 98 -20.54 -28.07 3.42
CA CYS A 98 -19.72 -27.27 2.51
C CYS A 98 -19.58 -25.82 3.00
N LEU A 99 -20.66 -25.20 3.48
CA LEU A 99 -20.63 -23.81 3.95
C LEU A 99 -19.99 -23.66 5.33
N THR A 100 -20.30 -24.56 6.27
CA THR A 100 -19.84 -24.44 7.66
C THR A 100 -18.42 -24.95 7.86
N ASP A 101 -18.12 -26.11 7.29
CA ASP A 101 -16.91 -26.86 7.60
C ASP A 101 -15.84 -26.66 6.52
N LEU A 102 -16.24 -26.63 5.24
CA LEU A 102 -15.33 -26.35 4.12
C LEU A 102 -15.21 -24.85 3.79
N LYS A 103 -16.03 -24.00 4.40
CA LYS A 103 -16.11 -22.55 4.14
C LYS A 103 -16.29 -22.21 2.67
N TYR A 104 -16.99 -23.05 1.92
CA TYR A 104 -17.32 -22.84 0.51
C TYR A 104 -18.24 -21.62 0.36
N ASP A 105 -17.98 -20.76 -0.62
CA ASP A 105 -18.85 -19.61 -0.92
C ASP A 105 -19.50 -19.77 -2.31
N PRO A 106 -20.83 -20.00 -2.38
CA PRO A 106 -21.52 -20.22 -3.65
C PRO A 106 -21.59 -18.98 -4.55
N TYR A 107 -21.16 -17.79 -4.10
CA TYR A 107 -21.13 -16.56 -4.89
C TYR A 107 -19.86 -16.34 -5.70
N TYR A 108 -18.74 -16.93 -5.28
CA TYR A 108 -17.43 -16.75 -5.93
C TYR A 108 -17.05 -17.87 -6.88
N ASP A 109 -17.73 -19.01 -6.79
CA ASP A 109 -17.54 -20.07 -7.74
C ASP A 109 -18.37 -19.75 -8.99
N ASN A 110 -17.67 -19.50 -10.10
CA ASN A 110 -18.24 -19.27 -11.43
C ASN A 110 -19.23 -20.40 -11.76
N ALA A 111 -20.06 -20.26 -12.78
CA ALA A 111 -21.17 -21.18 -13.08
C ALA A 111 -20.81 -22.69 -13.23
N GLY A 112 -19.53 -23.07 -13.17
CA GLY A 112 -19.03 -24.43 -13.24
C GLY A 112 -19.27 -25.30 -12.00
N LEU A 113 -19.22 -26.62 -12.22
CA LEU A 113 -19.20 -27.63 -11.15
C LEU A 113 -17.75 -27.93 -10.77
N VAL A 114 -17.40 -27.78 -9.49
CA VAL A 114 -16.05 -28.08 -8.94
C VAL A 114 -15.52 -29.45 -9.38
N CYS A 115 -16.39 -30.47 -9.47
CA CYS A 115 -16.01 -31.82 -9.88
C CYS A 115 -15.58 -31.95 -11.36
N LEU A 116 -15.77 -30.91 -12.16
CA LEU A 116 -15.38 -30.83 -13.57
C LEU A 116 -14.12 -29.97 -13.79
N GLU A 117 -13.62 -29.28 -12.76
CA GLU A 117 -12.42 -28.45 -12.89
C GLU A 117 -11.12 -29.27 -12.85
N LYS A 118 -10.13 -28.88 -13.65
CA LYS A 118 -8.81 -29.56 -13.71
C LYS A 118 -7.92 -29.26 -12.50
N SER A 119 -8.24 -28.23 -11.72
CA SER A 119 -7.48 -27.82 -10.53
C SER A 119 -8.36 -27.87 -9.31
N ALA A 120 -7.83 -28.38 -8.19
CA ALA A 120 -8.51 -28.27 -6.91
C ALA A 120 -8.75 -26.78 -6.59
N VAL A 121 -10.01 -26.38 -6.49
CA VAL A 121 -10.39 -25.03 -6.04
C VAL A 121 -9.83 -24.84 -4.64
N SER A 122 -8.89 -23.90 -4.51
CA SER A 122 -8.39 -23.49 -3.21
C SER A 122 -9.44 -22.61 -2.56
N CYS A 123 -10.35 -23.22 -1.78
CA CYS A 123 -11.26 -22.51 -0.88
C CYS A 123 -10.43 -21.76 0.19
N ARG A 124 -9.93 -20.56 -0.14
CA ARG A 124 -9.18 -19.74 0.81
C ARG A 124 -9.78 -18.34 0.92
N GLU A 125 -10.14 -18.01 2.16
CA GLU A 125 -10.32 -16.67 2.73
C GLU A 125 -11.32 -15.78 2.00
N LEU A 126 -12.58 -16.21 1.91
CA LEU A 126 -13.71 -15.35 1.55
C LEU A 126 -14.90 -15.64 2.47
N CYS A 127 -14.88 -15.04 3.66
CA CYS A 127 -16.03 -15.00 4.55
C CYS A 127 -15.97 -13.66 5.29
N ASP A 128 -16.65 -12.63 4.79
CA ASP A 128 -17.00 -11.50 5.68
C ASP A 128 -18.16 -10.62 5.20
N ARG A 129 -19.02 -11.05 4.26
CA ARG A 129 -20.07 -10.14 3.75
C ARG A 129 -21.51 -10.62 3.59
N ASP A 130 -21.82 -11.91 3.57
CA ASP A 130 -23.20 -12.36 3.27
C ASP A 130 -23.81 -13.30 4.33
N ASP A 131 -25.13 -13.21 4.51
CA ASP A 131 -25.94 -14.03 5.41
C ASP A 131 -25.81 -15.53 5.07
N PHE A 132 -25.50 -16.36 6.08
CA PHE A 132 -25.39 -17.82 5.95
C PHE A 132 -26.65 -18.44 5.33
N THR A 133 -27.82 -17.89 5.67
CA THR A 133 -29.11 -18.37 5.17
C THR A 133 -29.22 -18.23 3.66
N ASP A 134 -28.78 -17.08 3.15
CA ASP A 134 -28.79 -16.76 1.73
C ASP A 134 -27.80 -17.63 0.94
N ARG A 135 -26.57 -17.79 1.46
CA ARG A 135 -25.57 -18.72 0.90
C ARG A 135 -26.08 -20.16 0.87
N LEU A 136 -26.73 -20.61 1.94
CA LEU A 136 -27.32 -21.96 2.01
C LEU A 136 -28.43 -22.13 0.97
N GLN A 137 -29.30 -21.14 0.81
CA GLN A 137 -30.37 -21.18 -0.17
C GLN A 137 -29.83 -21.19 -1.60
N LYS A 138 -28.80 -20.38 -1.89
CA LYS A 138 -28.14 -20.34 -3.20
C LYS A 138 -27.49 -21.68 -3.56
N LEU A 139 -26.77 -22.29 -2.62
CA LEU A 139 -26.15 -23.60 -2.83
C LEU A 139 -27.21 -24.70 -3.04
N LYS A 140 -28.31 -24.68 -2.28
CA LYS A 140 -29.43 -25.61 -2.47
C LYS A 140 -30.06 -25.47 -3.86
N GLN A 141 -30.31 -24.23 -4.31
CA GLN A 141 -30.85 -23.97 -5.65
C GLN A 141 -29.92 -24.52 -6.74
N ARG A 142 -28.60 -24.31 -6.60
CA ARG A 142 -27.60 -24.86 -7.53
C ARG A 142 -27.64 -26.38 -7.56
N LEU A 143 -27.62 -27.04 -6.40
CA LEU A 143 -27.61 -28.50 -6.32
C LEU A 143 -28.93 -29.15 -6.78
N ALA A 144 -30.07 -28.50 -6.54
CA ALA A 144 -31.38 -28.99 -6.96
C ALA A 144 -31.58 -28.95 -8.50
N GLY A 145 -30.86 -28.06 -9.20
CA GLY A 145 -30.90 -27.96 -10.66
C GLY A 145 -30.02 -28.95 -11.42
N LEU A 146 -29.25 -29.79 -10.72
CA LEU A 146 -28.32 -30.71 -11.37
C LEU A 146 -29.00 -32.01 -11.80
N PRO A 147 -28.76 -32.48 -13.05
CA PRO A 147 -29.31 -33.74 -13.51
C PRO A 147 -28.63 -34.92 -12.83
N THR A 148 -29.39 -36.00 -12.61
CA THR A 148 -28.80 -37.31 -12.32
C THR A 148 -28.10 -37.81 -13.58
N ILE A 149 -26.79 -37.90 -13.55
CA ILE A 149 -25.97 -38.37 -14.67
C ILE A 149 -25.48 -39.80 -14.42
N SER A 150 -25.21 -40.57 -15.48
CA SER A 150 -24.54 -41.87 -15.38
C SER A 150 -23.02 -41.68 -15.34
N ALA A 151 -22.27 -42.74 -15.01
CA ALA A 151 -20.81 -42.71 -15.07
C ALA A 151 -20.29 -42.34 -16.47
N THR A 152 -20.93 -42.89 -17.52
CA THR A 152 -20.63 -42.55 -18.92
C THR A 152 -21.05 -41.11 -19.27
N GLY A 153 -22.12 -40.60 -18.68
CA GLY A 153 -22.54 -39.19 -18.82
C GLY A 153 -21.56 -38.21 -18.16
N PHE A 154 -21.04 -38.54 -16.98
CA PHE A 154 -20.01 -37.76 -16.29
C PHE A 154 -18.67 -37.77 -17.04
N ALA A 155 -18.35 -38.89 -17.69
CA ALA A 155 -17.19 -39.06 -18.56
C ALA A 155 -17.29 -38.22 -19.84
N SER A 156 -18.45 -38.28 -20.48
CA SER A 156 -18.71 -37.69 -21.79
C SER A 156 -19.09 -36.23 -21.72
N GLN A 157 -19.30 -35.69 -20.51
CA GLN A 157 -19.13 -34.28 -20.26
C GLN A 157 -17.68 -33.93 -20.58
N LYS A 158 -17.43 -33.58 -21.86
CA LYS A 158 -16.34 -32.69 -22.25
C LYS A 158 -16.30 -31.59 -21.21
N ASN A 159 -15.13 -31.06 -20.87
CA ASN A 159 -15.02 -29.87 -20.04
C ASN A 159 -16.02 -28.83 -20.60
N LEU A 160 -17.25 -28.80 -20.10
CA LEU A 160 -18.24 -27.75 -20.36
C LEU A 160 -17.64 -26.46 -19.82
N VAL A 161 -16.79 -26.61 -18.81
CA VAL A 161 -15.74 -25.70 -18.37
C VAL A 161 -14.99 -25.09 -19.58
N SER A 162 -14.52 -25.77 -20.62
CA SER A 162 -13.84 -25.08 -21.75
C SER A 162 -14.72 -24.16 -22.61
N GLU A 163 -16.06 -24.35 -22.64
CA GLU A 163 -17.01 -23.45 -23.33
C GLU A 163 -17.77 -22.52 -22.35
N CYS A 164 -17.73 -22.80 -21.04
CA CYS A 164 -18.38 -22.05 -19.96
C CYS A 164 -17.38 -21.41 -18.97
N LEU A 165 -16.06 -21.45 -19.24
CA LEU A 165 -14.99 -20.90 -18.38
C LEU A 165 -14.71 -19.44 -18.60
N PHE A 166 -15.22 -18.86 -19.68
CA PHE A 166 -15.28 -17.43 -19.71
C PHE A 166 -16.32 -17.06 -18.67
N ASP A 167 -15.85 -16.59 -17.51
CA ASP A 167 -16.64 -15.72 -16.66
C ASP A 167 -17.35 -14.74 -17.61
N ASP A 168 -18.62 -14.40 -17.36
CA ASP A 168 -19.29 -13.36 -18.15
C ASP A 168 -18.34 -12.16 -18.29
N GLY A 169 -17.55 -11.88 -17.24
CA GLY A 169 -16.50 -10.89 -17.26
C GLY A 169 -15.43 -11.03 -18.36
N ASP A 170 -14.94 -12.25 -18.63
CA ASP A 170 -13.95 -12.47 -19.70
C ASP A 170 -14.58 -12.23 -21.08
N VAL A 171 -15.82 -12.68 -21.30
CA VAL A 171 -16.55 -12.42 -22.58
C VAL A 171 -16.72 -10.91 -22.79
N TRP A 172 -17.12 -10.18 -21.75
CA TRP A 172 -17.26 -8.73 -21.81
C TRP A 172 -15.92 -8.02 -22.04
N GLU A 173 -14.86 -8.45 -21.36
CA GLU A 173 -13.53 -7.88 -21.55
C GLU A 173 -13.00 -8.12 -22.96
N HIS A 174 -13.16 -9.33 -23.50
CA HIS A 174 -12.80 -9.66 -24.88
C HIS A 174 -13.58 -8.82 -25.89
N ALA A 175 -14.90 -8.72 -25.72
CA ALA A 175 -15.77 -7.93 -26.60
C ALA A 175 -15.47 -6.43 -26.55
N TRP A 176 -15.00 -5.93 -25.39
CA TRP A 176 -14.53 -4.56 -25.25
C TRP A 176 -13.16 -4.36 -25.89
N VAL A 177 -12.20 -5.27 -25.67
CA VAL A 177 -10.86 -5.10 -26.22
C VAL A 177 -10.83 -5.17 -27.73
N SER A 178 -11.68 -5.98 -28.36
CA SER A 178 -11.80 -5.95 -29.82
C SER A 178 -12.35 -4.63 -30.36
N ARG A 179 -12.84 -3.72 -29.49
CA ARG A 179 -13.44 -2.42 -29.82
C ARG A 179 -13.09 -1.33 -28.79
N TYR A 180 -11.91 -1.36 -28.18
CA TYR A 180 -11.59 -0.44 -27.07
C TYR A 180 -11.54 1.03 -27.50
N TRP A 181 -11.40 1.27 -28.81
CA TRP A 181 -11.48 2.58 -29.45
C TRP A 181 -12.91 3.06 -29.64
N GLU A 182 -13.93 2.32 -29.20
CA GLU A 182 -15.31 2.79 -29.12
C GLU A 182 -15.61 3.24 -27.68
N PRO A 183 -16.32 4.36 -27.48
CA PRO A 183 -16.54 4.88 -26.14
C PRO A 183 -17.53 3.98 -25.40
N LEU A 184 -17.13 3.49 -24.22
CA LEU A 184 -18.05 2.83 -23.31
C LEU A 184 -19.11 3.80 -22.80
N GLU A 185 -20.35 3.33 -22.77
CA GLU A 185 -21.40 3.93 -21.95
C GLU A 185 -21.16 3.62 -20.48
N ARG A 186 -21.81 4.39 -19.58
CA ARG A 186 -21.63 4.24 -18.12
C ARG A 186 -21.91 2.81 -17.65
N ALA A 187 -22.97 2.18 -18.14
CA ALA A 187 -23.31 0.80 -17.79
C ALA A 187 -22.23 -0.21 -18.24
N GLY A 188 -21.60 0.01 -19.41
CA GLY A 188 -20.50 -0.83 -19.88
C GLY A 188 -19.23 -0.63 -19.05
N TYR A 189 -18.92 0.62 -18.70
CA TYR A 189 -17.80 0.96 -17.83
C TYR A 189 -17.95 0.33 -16.43
N ASP A 190 -19.12 0.48 -15.81
CA ASP A 190 -19.37 -0.04 -14.46
C ASP A 190 -19.27 -1.58 -14.42
N ARG A 191 -19.69 -2.27 -15.50
CA ARG A 191 -19.51 -3.72 -15.66
C ARG A 191 -18.04 -4.10 -15.82
N LEU A 192 -17.28 -3.37 -16.63
CA LEU A 192 -15.87 -3.67 -16.92
C LEU A 192 -14.90 -3.30 -15.79
N THR A 193 -15.21 -2.27 -15.00
CA THR A 193 -14.34 -1.77 -13.93
C THR A 193 -13.85 -2.85 -12.96
N PRO A 194 -14.70 -3.74 -12.39
CA PRO A 194 -14.22 -4.81 -11.50
C PRO A 194 -13.33 -5.84 -12.23
N ILE A 195 -13.59 -6.08 -13.52
CA ILE A 195 -12.88 -7.07 -14.36
C ILE A 195 -11.50 -6.53 -14.78
N VAL A 196 -11.44 -5.26 -15.17
CA VAL A 196 -10.23 -4.63 -15.74
C VAL A 196 -9.25 -4.14 -14.65
N SER A 197 -9.52 -4.46 -13.37
CA SER A 197 -8.76 -4.01 -12.19
C SER A 197 -7.33 -4.56 -12.07
N HIS A 198 -6.58 -4.12 -11.05
CA HIS A 198 -5.10 -4.18 -10.91
C HIS A 198 -4.41 -5.54 -11.23
N ASP A 199 -5.10 -6.68 -11.08
CA ASP A 199 -4.57 -8.00 -11.42
C ASP A 199 -4.68 -8.38 -12.91
N ARG A 200 -5.20 -7.47 -13.73
CA ARG A 200 -5.47 -7.69 -15.15
C ARG A 200 -4.26 -8.15 -15.94
N GLN A 201 -3.06 -7.60 -15.73
CA GLN A 201 -1.87 -8.04 -16.49
C GLN A 201 -1.59 -9.54 -16.37
N ASN A 202 -2.00 -10.16 -15.26
CA ASN A 202 -1.84 -11.59 -15.03
C ASN A 202 -3.00 -12.40 -15.64
N ARG A 203 -4.23 -11.88 -15.63
CA ARG A 203 -5.38 -12.50 -16.32
C ARG A 203 -5.22 -12.44 -17.83
N TRP A 204 -4.90 -11.26 -18.35
CA TRP A 204 -4.66 -10.97 -19.75
C TRP A 204 -3.71 -11.96 -20.41
N ARG A 205 -2.58 -12.27 -19.74
CA ARG A 205 -1.61 -13.24 -20.24
C ARG A 205 -2.16 -14.66 -20.35
N ARG A 206 -3.05 -15.08 -19.44
CA ARG A 206 -3.65 -16.41 -19.50
C ARG A 206 -4.67 -16.51 -20.63
N SER A 207 -5.51 -15.49 -20.80
CA SER A 207 -6.54 -15.47 -21.84
C SER A 207 -5.98 -15.44 -23.26
N PHE A 208 -4.76 -14.92 -23.46
CA PHE A 208 -4.09 -14.94 -24.76
C PHE A 208 -3.45 -16.28 -25.10
N THR A 209 -2.84 -16.94 -24.11
CA THR A 209 -2.18 -18.23 -24.35
C THR A 209 -3.13 -19.36 -24.72
N SER A 210 -4.45 -19.20 -24.51
CA SER A 210 -5.45 -20.20 -24.87
C SER A 210 -5.85 -20.17 -26.36
N GLY A 211 -5.42 -19.16 -27.14
CA GLY A 211 -5.68 -19.09 -28.58
C GLY A 211 -7.14 -18.83 -28.97
N VAL A 212 -7.97 -18.32 -28.06
CA VAL A 212 -9.43 -18.27 -28.23
C VAL A 212 -9.94 -16.97 -28.88
N VAL A 213 -9.07 -16.07 -29.36
CA VAL A 213 -9.54 -14.74 -29.76
C VAL A 213 -9.20 -14.39 -31.20
N ASP A 214 -10.25 -14.44 -32.03
CA ASP A 214 -10.28 -13.87 -33.38
C ASP A 214 -10.22 -12.33 -33.31
N GLY A 215 -9.52 -11.69 -34.26
CA GLY A 215 -9.46 -10.21 -34.37
C GLY A 215 -8.17 -9.55 -33.86
N PHE A 216 -7.19 -10.33 -33.40
CA PHE A 216 -5.87 -9.83 -32.99
C PHE A 216 -4.82 -9.80 -34.12
N GLU A 217 -5.19 -10.12 -35.37
CA GLU A 217 -4.24 -10.16 -36.50
C GLU A 217 -3.56 -8.81 -36.75
N SER A 218 -4.21 -7.73 -36.30
CA SER A 218 -3.71 -6.36 -36.43
C SER A 218 -2.89 -5.87 -35.22
N TRP A 219 -2.70 -6.69 -34.19
CA TRP A 219 -1.98 -6.31 -32.98
C TRP A 219 -0.49 -6.63 -33.10
N SER A 220 0.33 -5.73 -32.58
CA SER A 220 1.75 -6.00 -32.40
C SER A 220 1.95 -6.94 -31.23
N MET A 221 2.59 -8.07 -31.51
CA MET A 221 2.80 -9.15 -30.54
C MET A 221 4.25 -9.18 -30.02
N CYS A 222 4.44 -9.76 -28.83
CA CYS A 222 5.72 -9.95 -28.16
C CYS A 222 5.76 -11.29 -27.39
N GLY A 223 6.86 -11.54 -26.68
CA GLY A 223 7.13 -12.82 -26.03
C GLY A 223 7.90 -13.78 -26.96
N LYS A 224 8.40 -14.89 -26.39
CA LYS A 224 9.26 -15.86 -27.11
C LYS A 224 8.60 -16.47 -28.35
N GLU A 225 7.27 -16.47 -28.37
CA GLU A 225 6.46 -17.09 -29.43
C GLU A 225 5.53 -16.07 -30.10
N GLY A 226 5.66 -14.77 -29.81
CA GLY A 226 4.73 -13.76 -30.30
C GLY A 226 3.29 -13.96 -29.78
N THR A 227 3.15 -14.48 -28.56
CA THR A 227 1.87 -14.91 -28.00
C THR A 227 1.14 -13.86 -27.19
N THR A 228 1.81 -12.76 -26.82
CA THR A 228 1.18 -11.70 -26.01
C THR A 228 1.22 -10.35 -26.71
N PRO A 229 0.13 -9.56 -26.69
CA PRO A 229 0.13 -8.24 -27.30
C PRO A 229 1.06 -7.30 -26.53
N VAL A 230 1.78 -6.45 -27.26
CA VAL A 230 2.66 -5.43 -26.68
C VAL A 230 1.85 -4.44 -25.83
N TYR A 231 0.68 -4.05 -26.33
CA TYR A 231 -0.21 -3.05 -25.77
C TYR A 231 -1.41 -3.69 -25.06
N MET A 232 -1.93 -3.05 -24.01
CA MET A 232 -3.13 -3.46 -23.28
C MET A 232 -3.99 -2.22 -22.92
N PRO A 233 -5.19 -2.03 -23.52
CA PRO A 233 -5.99 -0.81 -23.31
C PRO A 233 -6.57 -0.74 -21.90
N SER A 234 -6.54 0.38 -21.19
CA SER A 234 -7.06 0.50 -19.81
C SER A 234 -8.26 1.44 -19.68
N LEU A 235 -8.99 1.32 -18.57
CA LEU A 235 -10.10 2.22 -18.22
C LEU A 235 -9.65 3.52 -17.52
N SER A 236 -8.40 3.57 -17.06
CA SER A 236 -7.71 4.77 -16.59
C SER A 236 -8.44 5.57 -15.49
N PRO A 237 -8.47 5.07 -14.24
CA PRO A 237 -9.11 5.79 -13.13
C PRO A 237 -8.33 7.04 -12.73
N TRP A 238 -8.97 7.94 -11.98
CA TRP A 238 -8.28 9.09 -11.40
C TRP A 238 -7.20 8.67 -10.41
N THR A 239 -6.07 9.36 -10.42
CA THR A 239 -5.13 9.32 -9.30
C THR A 239 -5.71 10.09 -8.10
N PRO A 240 -5.16 9.88 -6.88
CA PRO A 240 -5.51 10.71 -5.73
C PRO A 240 -5.22 12.21 -5.91
N LEU A 241 -4.36 12.59 -6.86
CA LEU A 241 -4.12 13.98 -7.21
C LEU A 241 -5.21 14.50 -8.15
N GLY A 242 -5.57 13.74 -9.18
CA GLY A 242 -6.65 14.09 -10.11
C GLY A 242 -7.95 14.38 -9.37
N LYS A 243 -8.37 13.49 -8.46
CA LYS A 243 -9.57 13.70 -7.61
C LYS A 243 -9.49 14.96 -6.74
N ARG A 244 -8.29 15.37 -6.32
CA ARG A 244 -8.12 16.59 -5.50
C ARG A 244 -8.05 17.85 -6.34
N ALA A 245 -7.39 17.79 -7.49
CA ALA A 245 -7.17 18.93 -8.36
C ALA A 245 -8.44 19.36 -9.10
N LEU A 246 -9.30 18.40 -9.47
CA LEU A 246 -10.52 18.64 -10.25
C LEU A 246 -11.80 18.55 -9.42
N GLY A 247 -11.70 18.17 -8.14
CA GLY A 247 -12.82 18.04 -7.21
C GLY A 247 -13.19 16.58 -6.94
N THR A 248 -13.57 16.29 -5.70
CA THR A 248 -13.84 14.92 -5.22
C THR A 248 -15.13 14.32 -5.76
N GLU A 249 -15.97 15.12 -6.44
CA GLU A 249 -17.26 14.69 -6.98
C GLU A 249 -17.13 13.95 -8.32
N LEU A 250 -15.96 13.99 -8.97
CA LEU A 250 -15.78 13.32 -10.25
C LEU A 250 -15.63 11.80 -10.08
N SER A 251 -16.50 11.07 -10.78
CA SER A 251 -16.50 9.62 -10.88
C SER A 251 -15.37 9.11 -11.77
N ASP A 252 -14.94 7.85 -11.59
CA ASP A 252 -13.90 7.26 -12.43
C ASP A 252 -14.36 7.09 -13.90
N PHE A 253 -15.68 6.99 -14.16
CA PHE A 253 -16.23 7.05 -15.52
C PHE A 253 -16.00 8.38 -16.23
N GLU A 254 -16.06 9.51 -15.49
CA GLU A 254 -15.73 10.81 -16.07
C GLU A 254 -14.25 10.91 -16.39
N ALA A 255 -13.40 10.27 -15.58
CA ALA A 255 -11.97 10.14 -15.87
C ALA A 255 -11.75 9.43 -17.21
N TYR A 256 -12.38 8.26 -17.36
CA TYR A 256 -12.36 7.48 -18.59
C TYR A 256 -12.83 8.31 -19.79
N ARG A 257 -13.96 9.00 -19.69
CA ARG A 257 -14.50 9.82 -20.78
C ARG A 257 -13.55 10.94 -21.18
N MET A 258 -12.95 11.64 -20.21
CA MET A 258 -12.01 12.72 -20.50
C MET A 258 -10.77 12.20 -21.24
N ILE A 259 -10.20 11.10 -20.77
CA ILE A 259 -9.08 10.44 -21.45
C ILE A 259 -9.48 9.98 -22.86
N TYR A 260 -10.62 9.32 -22.99
CA TYR A 260 -11.11 8.83 -24.27
C TYR A 260 -11.25 9.97 -25.29
N GLN A 261 -11.78 11.12 -24.87
CA GLN A 261 -11.96 12.31 -25.71
C GLN A 261 -10.65 13.01 -26.09
N SER A 262 -9.53 12.69 -25.42
CA SER A 262 -8.23 13.30 -25.73
C SER A 262 -7.59 12.78 -27.03
N LEU A 263 -8.10 11.68 -27.58
CA LEU A 263 -7.66 11.10 -28.85
C LEU A 263 -8.86 10.82 -29.77
N SER A 264 -8.66 10.91 -31.08
CA SER A 264 -9.62 10.45 -32.08
C SER A 264 -9.67 8.92 -32.15
N GLU A 265 -10.73 8.37 -32.76
CA GLU A 265 -10.88 6.92 -32.93
C GLU A 265 -9.71 6.28 -33.68
N SER A 266 -9.22 6.92 -34.76
CA SER A 266 -8.06 6.43 -35.51
C SER A 266 -6.81 6.42 -34.65
N GLN A 267 -6.59 7.46 -33.84
CA GLN A 267 -5.47 7.53 -32.89
C GLN A 267 -5.55 6.45 -31.82
N TRP A 268 -6.74 6.13 -31.30
CA TRP A 268 -6.93 5.00 -30.39
C TRP A 268 -6.58 3.67 -31.08
N LYS A 269 -7.01 3.47 -32.32
CA LYS A 269 -6.69 2.26 -33.11
C LYS A 269 -5.19 2.09 -33.36
N GLU A 270 -4.42 3.16 -33.51
CA GLU A 270 -2.96 3.08 -33.71
C GLU A 270 -2.23 2.44 -32.52
N LEU A 271 -2.78 2.50 -31.30
CA LEU A 271 -2.15 1.93 -30.11
C LEU A 271 -2.00 0.39 -30.17
N LYS A 272 -2.86 -0.31 -30.92
CA LYS A 272 -2.73 -1.78 -31.11
C LYS A 272 -1.47 -2.15 -31.92
N ALA A 273 -0.95 -1.20 -32.71
CA ALA A 273 0.21 -1.37 -33.57
C ALA A 273 1.50 -0.85 -32.93
N VAL A 274 1.51 -0.67 -31.60
CA VAL A 274 2.71 -0.31 -30.82
C VAL A 274 3.63 -1.52 -30.73
N THR A 275 4.88 -1.34 -31.13
CA THR A 275 5.95 -2.35 -31.04
C THR A 275 6.92 -2.01 -29.91
N ALA A 276 7.79 -2.96 -29.53
CA ALA A 276 8.90 -2.67 -28.62
C ALA A 276 9.86 -1.60 -29.18
N GLY A 277 9.98 -1.50 -30.51
CA GLY A 277 10.80 -0.49 -31.19
C GLY A 277 10.31 0.94 -30.95
N ASP A 278 9.00 1.14 -30.88
CA ASP A 278 8.37 2.45 -30.62
C ASP A 278 8.70 3.00 -29.23
N LEU A 279 9.18 2.15 -28.32
CA LEU A 279 9.51 2.51 -26.94
C LEU A 279 11.01 2.79 -26.73
N THR A 280 11.83 2.61 -27.77
CA THR A 280 13.29 2.79 -27.68
C THR A 280 13.69 4.27 -27.67
N SER A 281 12.92 5.12 -28.34
CA SER A 281 13.16 6.56 -28.42
C SER A 281 11.86 7.36 -28.50
N CYS A 282 11.80 8.44 -27.73
CA CYS A 282 10.65 9.32 -27.62
C CYS A 282 11.08 10.78 -27.64
N ASP A 283 10.26 11.62 -28.28
CA ASP A 283 10.33 13.07 -28.18
C ASP A 283 9.93 13.46 -26.75
N LEU A 284 10.85 14.16 -26.09
CA LEU A 284 10.74 14.53 -24.69
C LEU A 284 9.52 15.44 -24.44
N ALA A 285 8.98 16.11 -25.46
CA ALA A 285 7.74 16.87 -25.35
C ALA A 285 6.53 15.96 -25.06
N TYR A 286 6.42 14.80 -25.72
CA TYR A 286 5.38 13.83 -25.41
C TYR A 286 5.58 13.18 -24.04
N VAL A 287 6.83 12.93 -23.64
CA VAL A 287 7.14 12.38 -22.31
C VAL A 287 6.74 13.36 -21.21
N GLU A 288 6.99 14.66 -21.41
CA GLU A 288 6.57 15.71 -20.48
C GLU A 288 5.04 15.79 -20.37
N LEU A 289 4.33 15.81 -21.50
CA LEU A 289 2.86 15.83 -21.50
C LEU A 289 2.27 14.54 -20.92
N GLY A 290 2.85 13.39 -21.25
CA GLY A 290 2.48 12.10 -20.68
C GLY A 290 2.70 12.04 -19.16
N ALA A 291 3.75 12.69 -18.65
CA ALA A 291 3.97 12.83 -17.22
C ALA A 291 2.91 13.72 -16.55
N ILE A 292 2.59 14.86 -17.17
CA ILE A 292 1.52 15.76 -16.69
C ILE A 292 0.19 15.00 -16.63
N ILE A 293 -0.20 14.29 -17.69
CA ILE A 293 -1.45 13.52 -17.73
C ILE A 293 -1.43 12.39 -16.69
N SER A 294 -0.28 11.73 -16.51
CA SER A 294 -0.08 10.68 -15.50
C SER A 294 -0.20 11.18 -14.05
N TYR A 295 -0.11 12.49 -13.81
CA TYR A 295 -0.46 13.05 -12.50
C TYR A 295 -1.95 12.96 -12.22
N PHE A 296 -2.81 13.01 -13.23
CA PHE A 296 -4.27 13.03 -13.05
C PHE A 296 -4.88 11.64 -13.20
N PHE A 297 -4.33 10.79 -14.06
CA PHE A 297 -4.88 9.46 -14.34
C PHE A 297 -3.86 8.34 -14.12
N ASP A 298 -4.35 7.17 -13.73
CA ASP A 298 -3.55 5.95 -13.67
C ASP A 298 -3.56 5.25 -15.04
N ALA A 299 -2.38 5.02 -15.60
CA ALA A 299 -2.20 4.41 -16.93
C ALA A 299 -3.10 5.04 -18.04
N PRO A 300 -3.07 6.36 -18.25
CA PRO A 300 -4.07 7.08 -19.06
C PRO A 300 -4.34 6.47 -20.44
N TYR A 301 -3.32 5.98 -21.14
CA TYR A 301 -3.46 5.46 -22.50
C TYR A 301 -3.20 3.97 -22.60
N GLY A 302 -3.37 3.20 -21.51
CA GLY A 302 -3.10 1.76 -21.50
C GLY A 302 -1.81 1.37 -20.80
N LEU A 303 -1.56 0.07 -20.85
CA LEU A 303 -0.42 -0.62 -20.26
C LEU A 303 0.37 -1.35 -21.36
N LEU A 304 1.58 -1.79 -21.01
CA LEU A 304 2.39 -2.65 -21.86
C LEU A 304 2.56 -4.04 -21.23
N ASP A 305 2.89 -5.01 -22.08
CA ASP A 305 3.26 -6.36 -21.64
C ASP A 305 4.38 -6.30 -20.58
N HIS A 306 4.29 -7.22 -19.62
CA HIS A 306 5.20 -7.26 -18.49
C HIS A 306 6.66 -7.49 -18.90
N SER A 307 6.93 -8.23 -19.98
CA SER A 307 8.29 -8.46 -20.47
C SER A 307 8.94 -7.15 -20.93
N ILE A 308 8.17 -6.29 -21.60
CA ILE A 308 8.60 -4.98 -22.07
C ILE A 308 8.75 -4.03 -20.89
N MET A 309 7.77 -4.00 -19.98
CA MET A 309 7.87 -3.21 -18.74
C MET A 309 9.09 -3.63 -17.91
N LYS A 310 9.40 -4.92 -17.84
CA LYS A 310 10.59 -5.43 -17.16
C LYS A 310 11.86 -4.90 -17.80
N GLN A 311 11.96 -4.91 -19.13
CA GLN A 311 13.11 -4.34 -19.85
C GLN A 311 13.26 -2.84 -19.57
N LEU A 312 12.18 -2.07 -19.67
CA LEU A 312 12.22 -0.63 -19.36
C LEU A 312 12.64 -0.37 -17.91
N ASN A 313 12.13 -1.14 -16.96
CA ASN A 313 12.49 -1.04 -15.55
C ASN A 313 13.94 -1.47 -15.24
N THR A 314 14.63 -2.18 -16.14
CA THR A 314 16.08 -2.43 -15.98
C THR A 314 16.94 -1.24 -16.35
N VAL A 315 16.42 -0.34 -17.19
CA VAL A 315 17.14 0.85 -17.66
C VAL A 315 16.74 2.09 -16.87
N MET A 316 15.47 2.20 -16.47
CA MET A 316 14.89 3.39 -15.84
C MET A 316 14.67 3.23 -14.33
N ARG A 317 14.61 4.37 -13.61
CA ARG A 317 14.22 4.37 -12.18
C ARG A 317 12.75 3.97 -12.04
N LEU A 318 12.41 3.39 -10.88
CA LEU A 318 11.02 3.08 -10.54
C LEU A 318 10.14 4.33 -10.68
N GLY A 319 9.04 4.19 -11.42
CA GLY A 319 8.11 5.29 -11.72
C GLY A 319 8.36 6.01 -13.05
N GLN A 320 9.63 6.20 -13.45
CA GLN A 320 9.96 6.86 -14.74
C GLN A 320 9.46 6.07 -15.94
N ALA A 321 9.53 4.73 -15.88
CA ALA A 321 9.06 3.86 -16.95
C ALA A 321 7.58 4.12 -17.30
N ARG A 322 6.72 4.42 -16.32
CA ARG A 322 5.30 4.71 -16.59
C ARG A 322 5.10 6.01 -17.36
N LEU A 323 5.85 7.05 -17.00
CA LEU A 323 5.81 8.36 -17.67
C LEU A 323 6.34 8.24 -19.10
N TRP A 324 7.45 7.51 -19.25
CA TRP A 324 8.05 7.19 -20.55
C TRP A 324 7.07 6.47 -21.47
N VAL A 325 6.45 5.39 -20.99
CA VAL A 325 5.47 4.61 -21.75
C VAL A 325 4.31 5.48 -22.19
N THR A 326 3.76 6.28 -21.27
CA THR A 326 2.65 7.18 -21.59
C THR A 326 3.02 8.16 -22.71
N GLY A 327 4.21 8.76 -22.64
CA GLY A 327 4.73 9.64 -23.69
C GLY A 327 4.92 8.91 -25.03
N CYS A 328 5.51 7.72 -25.01
CA CYS A 328 5.74 6.94 -26.24
C CYS A 328 4.42 6.52 -26.91
N LEU A 329 3.42 6.12 -26.12
CA LEU A 329 2.09 5.77 -26.63
C LEU A 329 1.44 6.98 -27.29
N LEU A 330 1.49 8.15 -26.67
CA LEU A 330 0.99 9.41 -27.26
C LEU A 330 1.72 9.77 -28.55
N GLN A 331 3.05 9.67 -28.58
CA GLN A 331 3.82 9.91 -29.80
C GLN A 331 3.40 8.93 -30.91
N ARG A 332 3.18 7.65 -30.57
CA ARG A 332 2.83 6.61 -31.53
C ARG A 332 1.46 6.83 -32.18
N THR A 333 0.52 7.47 -31.48
CA THR A 333 -0.78 7.83 -32.07
C THR A 333 -0.69 8.99 -33.05
N GLY A 334 0.39 9.78 -33.01
CA GLY A 334 0.54 10.98 -33.84
C GLY A 334 -0.39 12.13 -33.43
N VAL A 335 -0.85 12.17 -32.18
CA VAL A 335 -1.63 13.30 -31.67
C VAL A 335 -0.79 14.57 -31.58
N MET A 336 -1.30 15.69 -32.05
CA MET A 336 -0.56 16.95 -32.05
C MET A 336 -0.26 17.43 -30.62
N ILE A 337 0.96 17.93 -30.41
CA ILE A 337 1.41 18.50 -29.13
C ILE A 337 0.47 19.62 -28.66
N GLU A 338 0.00 20.46 -29.59
CA GLU A 338 -0.90 21.58 -29.30
C GLU A 338 -2.25 21.11 -28.72
N SER A 339 -2.77 19.99 -29.24
CA SER A 339 -4.01 19.37 -28.75
C SER A 339 -3.83 18.80 -27.35
N LEU A 340 -2.67 18.19 -27.08
CA LEU A 340 -2.33 17.71 -25.74
C LEU A 340 -2.10 18.85 -24.73
N ILE A 341 -1.52 19.98 -25.16
CA ILE A 341 -1.43 21.19 -24.32
C ILE A 341 -2.83 21.71 -24.01
N ASP A 342 -3.73 21.78 -25.01
CA ASP A 342 -5.12 22.19 -24.78
C ASP A 342 -5.82 21.26 -23.81
N PHE A 343 -5.66 19.94 -23.95
CA PHE A 343 -6.19 18.96 -23.02
C PHE A 343 -5.67 19.19 -21.59
N CYS A 344 -4.35 19.34 -21.42
CA CYS A 344 -3.76 19.57 -20.09
C CYS A 344 -4.28 20.87 -19.45
N VAL A 345 -4.38 21.96 -20.21
CA VAL A 345 -4.72 23.28 -19.65
C VAL A 345 -6.22 23.46 -19.46
N ASN A 346 -7.03 23.03 -20.43
CA ASN A 346 -8.48 23.29 -20.44
C ASN A 346 -9.25 22.21 -19.68
N GLU A 347 -8.90 20.94 -19.87
CA GLU A 347 -9.61 19.81 -19.27
C GLU A 347 -9.03 19.44 -17.90
N LEU A 348 -7.69 19.38 -17.77
CA LEU A 348 -7.05 19.01 -16.49
C LEU A 348 -6.79 20.20 -15.57
N ASN A 349 -7.08 21.43 -16.02
CA ASN A 349 -6.75 22.68 -15.33
C ASN A 349 -5.29 22.71 -14.86
N TYR A 350 -4.38 22.12 -15.64
CA TYR A 350 -2.97 22.04 -15.28
C TYR A 350 -2.33 23.44 -15.26
N LEU A 351 -1.76 23.81 -14.11
CA LEU A 351 -1.04 25.06 -13.92
C LEU A 351 0.46 24.79 -13.93
N PRO A 352 1.25 25.27 -14.93
CA PRO A 352 2.71 25.13 -14.88
C PRO A 352 3.31 26.01 -13.78
N LYS A 353 4.45 25.59 -13.20
CA LYS A 353 5.24 26.43 -12.28
C LYS A 353 5.74 27.68 -13.00
N THR A 354 5.53 28.86 -12.42
CA THR A 354 5.87 30.15 -13.03
C THR A 354 6.76 30.97 -12.08
N GLY A 355 7.71 31.75 -12.61
CA GLY A 355 8.43 32.79 -11.86
C GLY A 355 9.70 32.41 -11.07
N THR A 356 10.30 31.23 -11.24
CA THR A 356 11.60 30.86 -10.61
C THR A 356 12.49 30.07 -11.59
N GLU A 357 13.78 29.84 -11.31
CA GLU A 357 14.61 28.91 -12.11
C GLU A 357 13.95 27.51 -12.23
N ARG A 358 13.23 27.09 -11.18
CA ARG A 358 12.41 25.87 -11.18
C ARG A 358 11.23 25.91 -12.17
N ALA A 359 10.92 27.04 -12.79
CA ALA A 359 9.92 27.14 -13.85
C ALA A 359 10.38 26.52 -15.17
N ARG A 360 11.68 26.16 -15.31
CA ARG A 360 12.19 25.39 -16.44
C ARG A 360 12.15 23.89 -16.23
N GLN A 361 11.92 23.43 -15.00
CA GLN A 361 11.90 22.00 -14.70
C GLN A 361 10.77 21.28 -15.41
N LEU A 362 11.13 20.19 -16.09
CA LEU A 362 10.20 19.23 -16.69
C LEU A 362 9.60 18.33 -15.59
N GLU A 363 8.30 18.13 -15.62
CA GLU A 363 7.58 17.22 -14.74
C GLU A 363 8.03 15.76 -14.93
N CYS A 364 8.36 15.34 -16.16
CA CYS A 364 8.83 13.98 -16.44
C CYS A 364 10.17 13.63 -15.78
N LEU A 365 10.95 14.62 -15.37
CA LEU A 365 12.20 14.44 -14.63
C LEU A 365 12.00 14.48 -13.10
N HIS A 366 10.76 14.63 -12.63
CA HIS A 366 10.42 14.76 -11.22
C HIS A 366 9.70 13.51 -10.69
N ILE A 367 10.40 12.69 -9.90
CA ILE A 367 9.82 11.46 -9.34
C ILE A 367 8.76 11.79 -8.27
N ASP A 368 8.95 12.86 -7.49
CA ASP A 368 8.04 13.25 -6.39
C ASP A 368 6.99 14.31 -6.77
N GLY A 369 6.56 14.30 -8.04
CA GLY A 369 5.73 15.34 -8.63
C GLY A 369 4.46 15.73 -7.86
N PHE A 370 3.91 14.74 -7.13
CA PHE A 370 2.68 14.86 -6.36
C PHE A 370 2.66 16.04 -5.38
N VAL A 371 3.70 16.21 -4.56
CA VAL A 371 3.73 17.19 -3.46
C VAL A 371 3.78 18.63 -4.00
N HIS A 372 4.35 18.82 -5.19
CA HIS A 372 4.60 20.15 -5.75
C HIS A 372 3.43 20.75 -6.50
N TYR A 373 2.41 19.96 -6.86
CA TYR A 373 1.26 20.47 -7.60
C TYR A 373 0.30 21.28 -6.71
N CYS A 374 0.02 20.82 -5.50
CA CYS A 374 -0.97 21.44 -4.59
C CYS A 374 -0.64 22.88 -4.14
N GLY A 375 0.60 23.35 -4.34
CA GLY A 375 1.05 24.69 -3.94
C GLY A 375 1.07 25.73 -5.07
N ARG A 376 0.59 25.39 -6.27
CA ARG A 376 0.67 26.31 -7.43
C ARG A 376 -0.40 27.40 -7.30
N LYS A 377 0.02 28.66 -7.49
CA LYS A 377 -0.90 29.82 -7.48
C LYS A 377 -1.69 29.85 -8.79
N ASN A 378 -2.93 30.32 -8.70
CA ASN A 378 -3.80 30.51 -9.86
C ASN A 378 -3.11 31.38 -10.92
N CYS A 379 -2.88 30.79 -12.10
CA CYS A 379 -2.54 31.53 -13.31
C CYS A 379 -3.66 31.36 -14.33
N THR A 380 -3.79 32.30 -15.26
CA THR A 380 -4.83 32.21 -16.29
C THR A 380 -4.53 31.06 -17.24
N ARG A 381 -5.56 30.39 -17.78
CA ARG A 381 -5.40 29.31 -18.77
C ARG A 381 -4.55 29.75 -19.97
N PHE A 382 -4.73 30.99 -20.42
CA PHE A 382 -3.91 31.61 -21.46
C PHE A 382 -2.41 31.56 -21.11
N TYR A 383 -2.05 31.94 -19.88
CA TYR A 383 -0.66 31.93 -19.43
C TYR A 383 -0.13 30.51 -19.23
N ALA A 384 -0.96 29.59 -18.73
CA ALA A 384 -0.61 28.19 -18.60
C ALA A 384 -0.27 27.55 -19.96
N ARG A 385 -1.13 27.77 -20.97
CA ARG A 385 -0.90 27.33 -22.36
C ARG A 385 0.39 27.91 -22.92
N HIS A 386 0.57 29.22 -22.85
CA HIS A 386 1.78 29.88 -23.36
C HIS A 386 3.05 29.38 -22.65
N ALA A 387 3.01 29.17 -21.34
CA ALA A 387 4.14 28.64 -20.58
C ALA A 387 4.50 27.20 -20.97
N LEU A 388 3.51 26.34 -21.20
CA LEU A 388 3.73 24.98 -21.70
C LEU A 388 4.26 24.96 -23.13
N THR A 389 3.63 25.70 -24.07
CA THR A 389 4.10 25.79 -25.46
C THR A 389 5.57 26.19 -25.52
N ARG A 390 5.97 27.22 -24.78
CA ARG A 390 7.37 27.67 -24.73
C ARG A 390 8.30 26.64 -24.11
N ARG A 391 7.84 25.89 -23.10
CA ARG A 391 8.65 24.87 -22.41
C ARG A 391 8.92 23.66 -23.31
N LEU A 392 7.93 23.28 -24.11
CA LEU A 392 7.99 22.11 -24.98
C LEU A 392 8.71 22.40 -26.30
N ALA A 393 8.81 23.68 -26.70
CA ALA A 393 9.49 24.09 -27.91
C ALA A 393 10.99 23.74 -27.88
N GLY A 394 11.44 22.97 -28.87
CA GLY A 394 12.85 22.61 -29.06
C GLY A 394 13.37 21.51 -28.14
N LEU A 395 12.50 20.78 -27.44
CA LEU A 395 12.91 19.61 -26.68
C LEU A 395 13.44 18.50 -27.62
N PRO A 396 14.48 17.76 -27.22
CA PRO A 396 15.10 16.75 -28.08
C PRO A 396 14.31 15.44 -28.09
N LYS A 397 14.50 14.66 -29.16
CA LYS A 397 14.21 13.21 -29.14
C LYS A 397 15.33 12.48 -28.42
N VAL A 398 14.96 11.66 -27.43
CA VAL A 398 15.90 10.96 -26.55
C VAL A 398 15.60 9.47 -26.58
N SER A 399 16.60 8.64 -26.28
CA SER A 399 16.41 7.20 -26.04
C SER A 399 15.98 6.93 -24.60
N ALA A 400 15.42 5.74 -24.36
CA ALA A 400 15.06 5.28 -23.03
C ALA A 400 16.26 5.33 -22.05
N ALA A 401 17.45 4.93 -22.51
CA ALA A 401 18.67 4.97 -21.71
C ALA A 401 19.12 6.41 -21.40
N GLN A 402 19.07 7.31 -22.38
CA GLN A 402 19.37 8.73 -22.15
C GLN A 402 18.42 9.34 -21.13
N PHE A 403 17.11 9.10 -21.27
CA PHE A 403 16.09 9.60 -20.35
C PHE A 403 16.28 9.09 -18.92
N ALA A 404 16.64 7.82 -18.75
CA ALA A 404 16.88 7.22 -17.42
C ALA A 404 17.97 7.95 -16.62
N THR A 405 18.98 8.46 -17.31
CA THR A 405 20.11 9.20 -16.72
C THR A 405 19.95 10.72 -16.83
N MET A 406 18.85 11.21 -17.40
CA MET A 406 18.69 12.62 -17.72
C MET A 406 18.37 13.43 -16.46
N GLU A 407 19.13 14.49 -16.26
CA GLU A 407 18.86 15.51 -15.25
C GLU A 407 18.37 16.80 -15.93
N GLN A 408 17.73 17.68 -15.15
CA GLN A 408 17.26 18.97 -15.69
C GLN A 408 18.41 19.80 -16.28
N SER A 409 19.59 19.77 -15.65
CA SER A 409 20.80 20.46 -16.13
C SER A 409 21.19 20.00 -17.53
N THR A 410 21.05 18.70 -17.83
CA THR A 410 21.30 18.13 -19.15
C THR A 410 20.32 18.69 -20.19
N VAL A 411 19.03 18.76 -19.86
CA VAL A 411 18.01 19.35 -20.75
C VAL A 411 18.28 20.83 -20.98
N ASP A 412 18.59 21.58 -19.93
CA ASP A 412 18.88 23.01 -20.00
C ASP A 412 20.10 23.27 -20.90
N ASN A 413 21.10 22.40 -20.87
CA ASN A 413 22.28 22.49 -21.75
C ASN A 413 21.95 22.14 -23.20
N LEU A 414 21.10 21.14 -23.44
CA LEU A 414 20.65 20.77 -24.78
C LEU A 414 19.74 21.83 -25.41
N CYS A 415 18.94 22.53 -24.60
CA CYS A 415 17.99 23.54 -25.06
C CYS A 415 18.59 24.96 -25.09
N ARG A 416 19.85 25.15 -24.67
CA ARG A 416 20.51 26.44 -24.85
C ARG A 416 20.61 26.71 -26.35
N PRO A 417 20.02 27.81 -26.87
CA PRO A 417 20.14 28.12 -28.28
C PRO A 417 21.63 28.23 -28.61
N ILE A 418 22.06 27.52 -29.67
CA ILE A 418 23.41 27.60 -30.25
C ILE A 418 23.55 28.98 -30.92
N ALA A 419 23.33 30.06 -30.17
CA ALA A 419 23.29 31.44 -30.66
C ALA A 419 24.68 32.09 -30.67
N LEU A 420 25.76 31.32 -30.44
CA LEU A 420 27.13 31.83 -30.38
C LEU A 420 28.11 31.14 -31.34
N ALA A 421 27.70 30.15 -32.14
CA ALA A 421 28.62 29.40 -33.00
C ALA A 421 28.79 29.97 -34.43
N SER A 422 28.15 31.08 -34.77
CA SER A 422 28.26 31.69 -36.11
C SER A 422 28.47 33.20 -36.04
N LYS A 423 29.57 33.63 -35.41
CA LYS A 423 30.25 34.82 -35.91
C LYS A 423 31.05 34.40 -37.16
N PRO A 424 30.76 34.93 -38.35
CA PRO A 424 31.57 34.67 -39.53
C PRO A 424 32.99 35.15 -39.24
N SER A 425 33.95 34.23 -39.27
CA SER A 425 35.37 34.57 -39.29
C SER A 425 35.60 35.51 -40.47
N THR A 426 35.76 36.79 -40.17
CA THR A 426 36.17 37.79 -41.14
C THR A 426 37.69 37.70 -41.19
N SER A 427 38.21 36.98 -42.17
CA SER A 427 39.59 37.14 -42.61
C SER A 427 39.54 37.93 -43.92
N PRO A 428 40.35 38.99 -44.04
CA PRO A 428 41.37 38.89 -45.08
C PRO A 428 42.75 39.40 -44.64
N SER A 429 43.75 38.69 -45.16
CA SER A 429 45.03 39.21 -45.66
C SER A 429 46.04 39.81 -44.66
N SER A 430 47.16 39.09 -44.47
CA SER A 430 48.48 39.64 -44.76
C SER A 430 49.51 38.52 -44.83
N ASP A 431 50.26 38.52 -45.93
CA ASP A 431 51.45 37.74 -46.24
C ASP A 431 52.55 37.82 -45.16
N GLN A 432 53.25 36.71 -44.91
CA GLN A 432 54.72 36.53 -45.06
C GLN A 432 55.28 35.29 -44.31
N PRO A 433 56.49 34.80 -44.68
CA PRO A 433 56.80 33.37 -44.77
C PRO A 433 57.73 32.82 -43.67
N SER A 434 57.86 31.49 -43.68
CA SER A 434 59.00 30.66 -43.22
C SER A 434 59.46 30.78 -41.76
N ASP A 435 59.29 29.71 -40.98
CA ASP A 435 60.39 28.77 -40.75
C ASP A 435 59.97 27.62 -39.80
N GLN A 436 60.36 26.41 -40.22
CA GLN A 436 60.40 25.18 -39.43
C GLN A 436 61.50 25.28 -38.34
N PRO A 437 61.40 24.56 -37.20
CA PRO A 437 61.83 23.16 -37.18
C PRO A 437 61.02 22.21 -36.28
N SER A 438 60.83 21.01 -36.83
CA SER A 438 60.92 19.68 -36.20
C SER A 438 61.40 19.63 -34.73
N VAL A 439 60.57 19.11 -33.81
CA VAL A 439 60.98 18.17 -32.74
C VAL A 439 59.83 17.21 -32.36
N GLN A 440 60.25 15.96 -32.20
CA GLN A 440 59.68 14.64 -31.88
C GLN A 440 58.54 14.47 -30.84
N PRO A 441 57.90 13.28 -30.83
CA PRO A 441 56.84 12.90 -29.90
C PRO A 441 57.39 12.27 -28.61
N SER A 442 56.84 12.69 -27.47
CA SER A 442 57.21 12.18 -26.14
C SER A 442 56.33 10.99 -25.75
N ASP A 443 56.96 9.82 -25.68
CA ASP A 443 56.48 8.62 -24.99
C ASP A 443 56.59 8.80 -23.46
N HIS A 444 55.49 8.64 -22.74
CA HIS A 444 55.48 8.43 -21.30
C HIS A 444 54.64 7.19 -20.93
N PRO A 445 55.23 6.16 -20.29
CA PRO A 445 54.49 5.03 -19.74
C PRO A 445 53.95 5.34 -18.32
N PRO A 446 52.86 4.67 -17.87
CA PRO A 446 52.30 4.87 -16.55
C PRO A 446 53.11 4.12 -15.47
N PRO A 447 53.10 4.59 -14.21
CA PRO A 447 54.00 4.08 -13.18
C PRO A 447 53.52 2.75 -12.57
N GLU A 448 54.47 1.83 -12.45
CA GLU A 448 54.39 0.57 -11.71
C GLU A 448 54.03 0.79 -10.24
N ARG A 449 52.96 0.13 -9.79
CA ARG A 449 52.61 0.00 -8.37
C ARG A 449 53.38 -1.17 -7.77
N LYS A 450 54.32 -0.86 -6.88
CA LYS A 450 55.08 -1.82 -6.06
C LYS A 450 54.14 -2.52 -5.06
N SER A 451 54.09 -3.85 -5.15
CA SER A 451 53.47 -4.74 -4.18
C SER A 451 54.36 -4.91 -2.94
N SER A 452 53.91 -4.43 -1.78
CA SER A 452 54.50 -4.76 -0.47
C SER A 452 53.80 -5.97 0.13
N LYS A 453 54.60 -6.98 0.48
CA LYS A 453 54.24 -8.31 0.95
C LYS A 453 54.63 -8.45 2.43
N THR A 454 53.65 -8.52 3.33
CA THR A 454 53.72 -9.00 4.74
C THR A 454 52.26 -9.05 5.21
N GLY A 455 51.64 -10.14 5.67
CA GLY A 455 52.15 -11.34 6.33
C GLY A 455 51.57 -11.40 7.76
N ALA A 456 50.29 -11.76 7.92
CA ALA A 456 49.71 -12.26 9.17
C ALA A 456 48.42 -13.04 8.84
N GLY A 457 48.49 -14.36 8.97
CA GLY A 457 47.45 -15.29 8.56
C GLY A 457 46.24 -15.32 9.50
N GLY A 458 45.06 -15.18 8.91
CA GLY A 458 43.82 -15.83 9.34
C GLY A 458 43.33 -16.71 8.19
N PRO A 459 42.50 -17.74 8.43
CA PRO A 459 42.05 -18.66 7.39
C PRO A 459 41.22 -17.89 6.35
N GLU A 460 41.88 -17.54 5.25
CA GLU A 460 41.30 -16.90 4.08
C GLU A 460 40.48 -17.96 3.32
N VAL A 461 39.16 -17.90 3.50
CA VAL A 461 38.21 -18.70 2.73
C VAL A 461 38.32 -18.29 1.28
N VAL A 462 38.96 -19.14 0.47
CA VAL A 462 39.11 -18.96 -0.97
C VAL A 462 37.72 -18.76 -1.60
N PRO A 463 37.47 -17.66 -2.35
CA PRO A 463 36.18 -17.41 -2.96
C PRO A 463 35.97 -18.38 -4.13
N VAL A 464 35.21 -19.43 -3.87
CA VAL A 464 34.75 -20.39 -4.89
C VAL A 464 33.78 -19.66 -5.83
N SER A 465 34.25 -19.38 -7.06
CA SER A 465 33.49 -19.18 -8.29
C SER A 465 32.01 -18.74 -8.19
N GLY A 466 31.78 -17.44 -7.96
CA GLY A 466 31.13 -16.57 -8.95
C GLY A 466 29.60 -16.60 -9.17
N LYS A 467 28.79 -17.30 -8.36
CA LYS A 467 27.33 -17.07 -8.38
C LYS A 467 26.95 -16.13 -7.24
N THR A 468 26.46 -14.94 -7.57
CA THR A 468 25.80 -14.07 -6.61
C THR A 468 24.67 -14.88 -5.95
N PRO A 469 24.65 -15.02 -4.61
CA PRO A 469 23.65 -15.81 -3.92
C PRO A 469 22.24 -15.38 -4.33
N GLY A 470 21.33 -16.35 -4.41
CA GLY A 470 19.95 -16.05 -4.75
C GLY A 470 19.36 -15.08 -3.73
N VAL A 471 18.43 -14.22 -4.17
CA VAL A 471 17.69 -13.28 -3.32
C VAL A 471 17.15 -13.94 -2.04
N ILE A 472 16.61 -15.15 -2.15
CA ILE A 472 16.06 -15.94 -1.04
C ILE A 472 17.17 -16.39 -0.07
N GLU A 473 18.34 -16.71 -0.59
CA GLU A 473 19.50 -17.21 0.15
C GLU A 473 20.16 -16.10 0.98
N CYS A 474 20.28 -14.88 0.43
CA CYS A 474 20.74 -13.72 1.19
C CYS A 474 19.86 -13.48 2.42
N GLU A 475 18.55 -13.51 2.21
CA GLU A 475 17.60 -13.34 3.29
C GLU A 475 17.69 -14.48 4.29
N ALA A 476 17.73 -15.73 3.84
CA ALA A 476 17.91 -16.91 4.69
C ALA A 476 19.09 -16.80 5.64
N ARG A 477 20.21 -16.28 5.15
CA ARG A 477 21.41 -16.05 5.95
C ARG A 477 21.29 -14.87 6.90
N TRP A 478 20.48 -13.85 6.58
CA TRP A 478 20.30 -12.67 7.42
C TRP A 478 19.33 -12.89 8.57
N VAL A 479 18.23 -13.61 8.35
CA VAL A 479 17.18 -13.83 9.36
C VAL A 479 17.71 -14.37 10.71
N PRO A 480 18.56 -15.40 10.77
CA PRO A 480 19.13 -15.88 12.04
C PRO A 480 20.12 -14.90 12.69
N ARG A 481 20.39 -13.75 12.08
CA ARG A 481 21.31 -12.73 12.58
C ARG A 481 20.75 -11.32 12.39
N TYR A 482 19.42 -11.17 12.31
CA TYR A 482 18.79 -9.87 12.02
C TYR A 482 19.14 -8.79 13.05
N TRP A 483 19.41 -9.23 14.28
CA TRP A 483 19.86 -8.39 15.39
C TRP A 483 21.32 -7.95 15.27
N ARG A 484 22.07 -8.32 14.23
CA ARG A 484 23.40 -7.79 13.94
C ARG A 484 23.29 -6.68 12.89
N PRO A 485 24.07 -5.60 13.03
CA PRO A 485 24.00 -4.54 12.05
C PRO A 485 24.57 -5.03 10.73
N LEU A 486 23.84 -4.77 9.64
CA LEU A 486 24.33 -5.03 8.30
C LEU A 486 25.44 -4.04 7.93
N GLY A 487 26.40 -4.52 7.13
CA GLY A 487 27.26 -3.65 6.33
C GLY A 487 26.46 -2.98 5.19
N GLU A 488 27.01 -1.92 4.61
CA GLU A 488 26.34 -1.17 3.54
C GLU A 488 26.05 -2.05 2.31
N ASP A 489 27.04 -2.84 1.87
CA ASP A 489 26.90 -3.75 0.74
C ASP A 489 25.86 -4.87 1.00
N GLU A 490 25.87 -5.46 2.20
CA GLU A 490 24.88 -6.46 2.59
C GLU A 490 23.47 -5.85 2.64
N TYR A 491 23.34 -4.62 3.16
CA TYR A 491 22.08 -3.90 3.21
C TYR A 491 21.52 -3.66 1.81
N PHE A 492 22.30 -3.15 0.87
CA PHE A 492 21.79 -2.90 -0.49
C PHE A 492 21.45 -4.20 -1.23
N THR A 493 22.23 -5.25 -1.02
CA THR A 493 21.96 -6.59 -1.55
C THR A 493 20.62 -7.12 -1.04
N LEU A 494 20.38 -7.04 0.28
CA LEU A 494 19.13 -7.47 0.89
C LEU A 494 17.96 -6.54 0.53
N ARG A 495 18.16 -5.23 0.52
CA ARG A 495 17.11 -4.25 0.23
C ARG A 495 16.54 -4.42 -1.17
N GLY A 496 17.39 -4.65 -2.18
CA GLY A 496 16.93 -4.94 -3.55
C GLY A 496 16.02 -6.16 -3.63
N SER A 497 16.11 -7.06 -2.64
CA SER A 497 15.27 -8.24 -2.54
C SER A 497 14.03 -8.10 -1.66
N MET A 498 14.03 -7.20 -0.69
CA MET A 498 12.98 -7.08 0.31
C MET A 498 11.91 -6.11 -0.15
N THR A 499 10.67 -6.58 -0.23
CA THR A 499 9.53 -5.72 -0.55
C THR A 499 9.23 -4.80 0.63
N GLY A 500 9.15 -3.48 0.39
CA GLY A 500 8.71 -2.52 1.42
C GLY A 500 7.23 -2.61 1.77
N LEU A 501 6.42 -3.38 1.02
CA LEU A 501 5.00 -3.57 1.30
C LEU A 501 4.78 -4.68 2.33
N ALA A 502 4.13 -4.35 3.43
CA ALA A 502 3.78 -5.25 4.53
C ALA A 502 3.12 -6.57 4.06
N ALA A 503 2.10 -6.48 3.19
CA ALA A 503 1.39 -7.66 2.68
C ALA A 503 2.31 -8.62 1.90
N HIS A 504 3.19 -8.06 1.04
CA HIS A 504 4.14 -8.86 0.28
C HIS A 504 5.21 -9.48 1.18
N ARG A 505 5.67 -8.72 2.18
CA ARG A 505 6.62 -9.20 3.19
C ARG A 505 6.06 -10.42 3.91
N ARG A 506 4.84 -10.34 4.44
CA ARG A 506 4.14 -11.46 5.09
C ARG A 506 3.96 -12.65 4.16
N LYS A 507 3.51 -12.44 2.92
CA LYS A 507 3.33 -13.52 1.91
C LYS A 507 4.65 -14.23 1.61
N ARG A 508 5.74 -13.48 1.45
CA ARG A 508 7.07 -14.02 1.23
C ARG A 508 7.57 -14.79 2.45
N TRP A 509 7.34 -14.28 3.66
CA TRP A 509 7.72 -14.95 4.89
C TRP A 509 7.05 -16.32 5.06
N ARG A 510 5.78 -16.46 4.64
CA ARG A 510 5.08 -17.77 4.58
C ARG A 510 5.72 -18.76 3.60
N THR A 511 6.43 -18.26 2.59
CA THR A 511 7.13 -19.09 1.61
C THR A 511 8.50 -19.49 2.15
N LEU A 512 9.21 -18.51 2.73
CA LEU A 512 10.53 -18.70 3.32
C LEU A 512 10.51 -19.66 4.52
N SER A 513 9.45 -19.65 5.33
CA SER A 513 9.33 -20.56 6.47
C SER A 513 9.43 -22.05 6.08
N ARG A 514 9.10 -22.40 4.82
CA ARG A 514 9.28 -23.76 4.29
C ARG A 514 10.74 -24.11 4.00
N LEU A 515 11.51 -23.12 3.57
CA LEU A 515 12.93 -23.29 3.25
C LEU A 515 13.78 -23.33 4.51
N PHE A 516 13.29 -22.71 5.58
CA PHE A 516 14.03 -22.61 6.83
C PHE A 516 13.87 -23.80 7.77
N SER A 517 12.97 -24.74 7.47
CA SER A 517 12.66 -25.84 8.38
C SER A 517 13.83 -26.82 8.60
N THR A 518 14.91 -26.73 7.80
CA THR A 518 16.05 -27.66 7.86
C THR A 518 17.36 -27.05 8.37
N GLU A 519 17.51 -25.73 8.40
CA GLU A 519 18.82 -25.09 8.68
C GLU A 519 18.80 -24.08 9.83
N LEU A 520 17.63 -23.63 10.27
CA LEU A 520 17.48 -22.58 11.25
C LEU A 520 17.02 -23.15 12.59
N ASP A 521 17.73 -22.77 13.65
CA ASP A 521 17.30 -22.98 15.02
C ASP A 521 16.13 -22.02 15.35
N TRP A 522 14.92 -22.57 15.29
CA TRP A 522 13.68 -21.87 15.58
C TRP A 522 13.26 -21.98 17.04
N ASP A 523 14.01 -22.69 17.89
CA ASP A 523 13.59 -23.01 19.26
C ASP A 523 13.41 -21.75 20.11
N ASP A 524 14.15 -20.69 19.79
CA ASP A 524 14.03 -19.40 20.45
C ASP A 524 12.95 -18.47 19.88
N TRP A 525 12.29 -18.83 18.79
CA TRP A 525 11.28 -17.96 18.15
C TRP A 525 9.88 -18.33 18.63
N THR A 526 9.07 -17.31 18.91
CA THR A 526 7.64 -17.54 19.11
C THR A 526 6.99 -17.87 17.77
N MET A 527 6.52 -19.10 17.66
CA MET A 527 5.90 -19.61 16.44
C MET A 527 4.36 -19.57 16.54
N VAL A 528 3.71 -19.23 15.43
CA VAL A 528 2.25 -19.35 15.27
C VAL A 528 1.91 -20.42 14.26
N SER A 529 0.93 -21.26 14.61
CA SER A 529 0.42 -22.34 13.75
C SER A 529 -0.97 -21.96 13.25
N ARG A 530 -1.07 -21.59 11.97
CA ARG A 530 -2.34 -21.32 11.28
C ARG A 530 -2.30 -21.99 9.90
N ASP A 531 -3.40 -22.64 9.53
CA ASP A 531 -3.54 -23.42 8.28
C ASP A 531 -2.55 -24.58 8.15
N GLY A 532 -2.25 -25.24 9.27
CA GLY A 532 -1.26 -26.33 9.31
C GLY A 532 0.17 -25.87 9.01
N ARG A 533 0.45 -24.56 9.07
CA ARG A 533 1.79 -23.99 8.85
C ARG A 533 2.26 -23.23 10.06
N THR A 534 3.37 -23.69 10.62
CA THR A 534 4.11 -23.03 11.68
C THR A 534 5.04 -21.98 11.07
N ARG A 535 4.99 -20.76 11.59
CA ARG A 535 5.84 -19.64 11.14
C ARG A 535 6.10 -18.68 12.29
N PRO A 536 7.19 -17.90 12.24
CA PRO A 536 7.48 -16.93 13.29
C PRO A 536 6.40 -15.85 13.39
N LEU A 537 6.05 -15.48 14.63
CA LEU A 537 5.14 -14.37 14.89
C LEU A 537 5.77 -13.02 14.53
N TYR A 538 7.04 -12.85 14.88
CA TYR A 538 7.84 -11.67 14.54
C TYR A 538 8.47 -11.81 13.15
N ILE A 539 8.47 -10.71 12.39
CA ILE A 539 9.04 -10.64 11.03
C ILE A 539 10.00 -9.45 10.97
N PRO A 540 11.33 -9.67 10.93
CA PRO A 540 12.28 -8.57 10.80
C PRO A 540 12.15 -7.89 9.44
N THR A 541 12.27 -6.56 9.44
CA THR A 541 12.24 -5.70 8.25
C THR A 541 13.54 -4.92 8.11
N LEU A 542 13.83 -4.49 6.88
CA LEU A 542 14.80 -3.43 6.64
C LEU A 542 14.02 -2.13 6.61
N THR A 543 14.10 -1.41 7.72
CA THR A 543 13.41 -0.14 7.90
C THR A 543 13.66 0.79 6.71
N SER A 544 12.60 1.42 6.24
CA SER A 544 12.66 2.43 5.18
C SER A 544 12.27 3.78 5.74
N ALA A 545 12.84 4.84 5.17
CA ALA A 545 12.40 6.21 5.41
C ALA A 545 10.89 6.34 5.13
N GLY A 546 10.15 6.87 6.09
CA GLY A 546 8.73 7.15 5.96
C GLY A 546 8.49 8.34 5.02
N LYS A 547 7.28 8.42 4.46
CA LYS A 547 6.91 9.47 3.49
C LYS A 547 6.81 10.89 4.10
N ALA A 548 6.87 11.00 5.42
CA ALA A 548 6.57 12.22 6.18
C ALA A 548 7.81 12.81 6.87
N LEU A 549 9.00 12.58 6.31
CA LEU A 549 10.24 13.10 6.88
C LEU A 549 10.30 14.63 6.80
N PRO A 550 10.83 15.32 7.84
CA PRO A 550 11.24 16.71 7.71
C PRO A 550 12.26 16.85 6.59
N ARG A 551 12.19 17.93 5.79
CA ARG A 551 13.04 18.14 4.58
C ARG A 551 14.54 17.91 4.81
N GLU A 552 15.04 18.28 5.98
CA GLU A 552 16.45 18.14 6.34
C GLU A 552 16.87 16.66 6.46
N LEU A 553 16.01 15.84 7.09
CA LEU A 553 16.20 14.39 7.19
C LEU A 553 15.80 13.68 5.90
N GLU A 554 14.81 14.21 5.19
CA GLU A 554 14.34 13.67 3.91
C GLU A 554 15.50 13.60 2.91
N HIS A 555 16.28 14.68 2.76
CA HIS A 555 17.42 14.64 1.83
C HIS A 555 18.48 13.62 2.26
N SER A 556 18.80 13.55 3.56
CA SER A 556 19.79 12.60 4.09
C SER A 556 19.35 11.14 3.93
N PHE A 557 18.11 10.82 4.32
CA PHE A 557 17.60 9.45 4.30
C PHE A 557 17.12 8.99 2.92
N ALA A 558 16.65 9.90 2.06
CA ALA A 558 16.30 9.57 0.68
C ALA A 558 17.54 9.28 -0.17
N THR A 559 18.62 10.04 0.04
CA THR A 559 19.90 9.80 -0.64
C THR A 559 20.65 8.61 -0.06
N ASN A 560 20.56 8.39 1.26
CA ASN A 560 21.19 7.26 1.93
C ASN A 560 20.19 6.43 2.77
N PRO A 561 19.52 5.44 2.16
CA PRO A 561 18.61 4.53 2.85
C PRO A 561 19.30 3.65 3.90
N PHE A 562 20.60 3.36 3.71
CA PHE A 562 21.40 2.64 4.71
C PHE A 562 21.56 3.48 5.98
N ALA A 563 21.71 4.80 5.87
CA ALA A 563 21.75 5.70 7.02
C ALA A 563 20.43 5.64 7.83
N ALA A 564 19.28 5.61 7.16
CA ALA A 564 17.98 5.45 7.82
C ALA A 564 17.91 4.14 8.61
N TYR A 565 18.32 3.02 8.00
CA TYR A 565 18.42 1.72 8.67
C TYR A 565 19.35 1.78 9.89
N ARG A 566 20.55 2.35 9.75
CA ARG A 566 21.54 2.46 10.82
C ARG A 566 21.04 3.30 12.00
N VAL A 567 20.31 4.37 11.74
CA VAL A 567 19.72 5.21 12.79
C VAL A 567 18.72 4.39 13.62
N VAL A 568 17.77 3.71 12.98
CA VAL A 568 16.77 2.91 13.72
C VAL A 568 17.41 1.72 14.42
N TYR A 569 18.34 1.04 13.75
CA TYR A 569 19.07 -0.07 14.35
C TYR A 569 19.82 0.34 15.63
N SER A 570 20.34 1.58 15.68
CA SER A 570 21.03 2.12 16.87
C SER A 570 20.13 2.47 18.06
N SER A 571 18.80 2.40 17.91
CA SER A 571 17.86 2.71 19.00
C SER A 571 17.64 1.55 19.98
N LEU A 572 18.19 0.37 19.68
CA LEU A 572 18.12 -0.82 20.53
C LEU A 572 19.51 -1.49 20.56
N THR A 573 19.86 -2.05 21.71
CA THR A 573 21.01 -2.93 21.88
C THR A 573 20.81 -4.27 21.18
N GLU A 574 21.88 -5.04 20.99
CA GLU A 574 21.79 -6.39 20.39
C GLU A 574 20.83 -7.29 21.17
N GLN A 575 20.85 -7.22 22.51
CA GLN A 575 19.98 -8.04 23.36
C GLN A 575 18.51 -7.63 23.22
N GLU A 576 18.21 -6.34 23.19
CA GLU A 576 16.85 -5.82 22.98
C GLU A 576 16.32 -6.23 21.59
N TRP A 577 17.14 -6.16 20.54
CA TRP A 577 16.80 -6.67 19.21
C TRP A 577 16.49 -8.16 19.23
N LYS A 578 17.33 -8.98 19.90
CA LYS A 578 17.12 -10.43 20.03
C LYS A 578 15.80 -10.76 20.72
N ARG A 579 15.39 -9.99 21.73
CA ARG A 579 14.13 -10.25 22.47
C ARG A 579 12.88 -10.16 21.58
N LEU A 580 12.92 -9.40 20.49
CA LEU A 580 11.76 -9.29 19.58
C LEU A 580 11.31 -10.63 18.98
N LYS A 581 12.22 -11.60 18.82
CA LYS A 581 11.85 -12.93 18.29
C LYS A 581 10.97 -13.76 19.24
N THR A 582 10.94 -13.40 20.53
CA THR A 582 10.17 -14.11 21.56
C THR A 582 8.81 -13.45 21.85
N VAL A 583 8.38 -12.45 21.07
CA VAL A 583 7.10 -11.77 21.30
C VAL A 583 5.94 -12.74 21.10
N SER A 584 4.92 -12.70 21.96
CA SER A 584 3.73 -13.55 21.90
C SER A 584 2.45 -12.74 21.61
N LEU A 585 1.29 -13.41 21.58
CA LEU A 585 0.00 -12.73 21.37
C LEU A 585 -0.38 -11.89 22.59
N GLU A 586 -0.03 -12.35 23.78
CA GLU A 586 -0.31 -11.72 25.08
C GLU A 586 0.39 -10.36 25.19
N ASP A 587 1.59 -10.22 24.65
CA ASP A 587 2.37 -8.97 24.64
C ASP A 587 1.67 -7.82 23.90
N PHE A 588 0.67 -8.11 23.06
CA PHE A 588 -0.12 -7.11 22.34
C PHE A 588 -1.49 -6.83 22.94
N GLN A 589 -1.88 -7.52 24.03
CA GLN A 589 -3.17 -7.28 24.68
C GLN A 589 -3.18 -5.99 25.50
N ARG A 590 -2.02 -5.65 26.10
CA ARG A 590 -1.83 -4.45 26.91
C ARG A 590 -0.47 -3.82 26.63
N CYS A 591 -0.43 -2.51 26.54
CA CYS A 591 0.80 -1.76 26.31
C CYS A 591 0.78 -0.45 27.10
N LYS A 592 1.94 -0.09 27.66
CA LYS A 592 2.15 1.25 28.22
C LYS A 592 2.02 2.24 27.07
N LEU A 593 1.10 3.19 27.21
CA LEU A 593 0.83 4.19 26.19
C LEU A 593 2.08 5.05 25.89
N ALA A 594 3.02 5.11 26.84
CA ALA A 594 4.35 5.66 26.63
C ALA A 594 5.13 5.04 25.46
N PHE A 595 5.16 3.70 25.36
CA PHE A 595 5.83 3.03 24.25
C PHE A 595 5.05 3.17 22.94
N VAL A 596 3.72 3.20 23.01
CA VAL A 596 2.87 3.44 21.82
C VAL A 596 3.10 4.84 21.27
N GLU A 597 3.26 5.85 22.13
CA GLU A 597 3.58 7.22 21.73
C GLU A 597 4.97 7.30 21.09
N LEU A 598 5.99 6.71 21.71
CA LEU A 598 7.35 6.67 21.14
C LEU A 598 7.38 5.89 19.82
N GLY A 599 6.67 4.76 19.75
CA GLY A 599 6.48 3.98 18.53
C GLY A 599 5.77 4.79 17.44
N ALA A 600 4.78 5.62 17.79
CA ALA A 600 4.12 6.53 16.87
C ALA A 600 5.07 7.61 16.35
N ILE A 601 5.81 8.28 17.25
CA ILE A 601 6.82 9.29 16.90
C ILE A 601 7.81 8.70 15.91
N ILE A 602 8.42 7.55 16.23
CA ILE A 602 9.42 6.91 15.36
C ILE A 602 8.80 6.47 14.02
N SER A 603 7.55 5.97 14.04
CA SER A 603 6.80 5.60 12.84
C SER A 603 6.39 6.79 11.95
N THR A 604 6.56 8.04 12.41
CA THR A 604 6.43 9.21 11.53
C THR A 604 7.65 9.39 10.63
N PHE A 605 8.83 8.93 11.07
CA PHE A 605 10.09 9.01 10.34
C PHE A 605 10.39 7.76 9.53
N PHE A 606 9.85 6.61 9.93
CA PHE A 606 10.19 5.31 9.35
C PHE A 606 8.98 4.39 9.18
N ASP A 607 9.03 3.56 8.13
CA ASP A 607 8.08 2.48 7.92
C ASP A 607 8.56 1.19 8.63
N ASP A 608 7.68 0.63 9.46
CA ASP A 608 7.90 -0.59 10.26
C ASP A 608 9.27 -0.61 10.98
N PRO A 609 9.57 0.40 11.83
CA PRO A 609 10.92 0.63 12.37
C PRO A 609 11.50 -0.56 13.13
N TYR A 610 10.66 -1.36 13.80
CA TYR A 610 11.09 -2.46 14.64
C TYR A 610 10.71 -3.83 14.08
N GLY A 611 10.42 -3.91 12.78
CA GLY A 611 9.86 -5.12 12.18
C GLY A 611 8.34 -5.07 12.10
N MET A 612 7.79 -6.22 11.71
CA MET A 612 6.37 -6.47 11.61
C MET A 612 5.98 -7.71 12.40
N VAL A 613 4.68 -7.95 12.51
CA VAL A 613 4.13 -9.21 12.99
C VAL A 613 3.35 -9.95 11.90
N ASP A 614 3.16 -11.24 12.12
CA ASP A 614 2.37 -12.11 11.24
C ASP A 614 0.96 -11.58 11.02
N GLN A 615 0.38 -11.96 9.88
CA GLN A 615 -0.99 -11.58 9.55
C GLN A 615 -1.98 -12.05 10.63
N TYR A 616 -1.79 -13.23 11.23
CA TYR A 616 -2.69 -13.74 12.27
C TYR A 616 -2.82 -12.81 13.47
N LEU A 617 -1.69 -12.32 14.00
CA LEU A 617 -1.70 -11.36 15.11
C LEU A 617 -2.29 -10.02 14.66
N THR A 618 -1.96 -9.57 13.45
CA THR A 618 -2.53 -8.33 12.90
C THR A 618 -4.05 -8.42 12.81
N ASP A 619 -4.59 -9.54 12.33
CA ASP A 619 -6.04 -9.79 12.26
C ASP A 619 -6.67 -9.75 13.65
N LYS A 620 -6.02 -10.35 14.66
CA LYS A 620 -6.49 -10.32 16.05
C LYS A 620 -6.50 -8.91 16.65
N ILE A 621 -5.50 -8.10 16.33
CA ILE A 621 -5.47 -6.69 16.74
C ILE A 621 -6.58 -5.90 16.02
N VAL A 622 -6.76 -6.10 14.72
CA VAL A 622 -7.82 -5.46 13.92
C VAL A 622 -9.20 -5.80 14.48
N GLU A 623 -9.44 -7.08 14.76
CA GLU A 623 -10.67 -7.61 15.36
C GLU A 623 -10.93 -6.95 16.72
N ALA A 624 -9.91 -6.90 17.60
CA ALA A 624 -10.04 -6.30 18.92
C ALA A 624 -10.27 -4.78 18.85
N MET A 625 -9.60 -4.07 17.94
CA MET A 625 -9.71 -2.62 17.81
C MET A 625 -10.98 -2.17 17.08
N ARG A 626 -11.58 -3.03 16.23
CA ARG A 626 -12.70 -2.68 15.35
C ARG A 626 -12.42 -1.45 14.47
N ILE A 627 -11.16 -1.31 14.03
CA ILE A 627 -10.73 -0.27 13.09
C ILE A 627 -10.16 -0.89 11.83
N GLY A 628 -10.21 -0.16 10.72
CA GLY A 628 -9.73 -0.66 9.43
C GLY A 628 -8.25 -1.09 9.48
N PRO A 629 -7.85 -2.15 8.74
CA PRO A 629 -6.51 -2.74 8.79
C PRO A 629 -5.39 -1.80 8.31
N THR A 630 -5.75 -0.72 7.63
CA THR A 630 -4.84 0.33 7.14
C THR A 630 -4.68 1.50 8.13
N SER A 631 -5.32 1.44 9.29
CA SER A 631 -5.24 2.49 10.31
C SER A 631 -3.81 2.62 10.86
N GLY A 632 -3.30 3.85 10.90
CA GLY A 632 -2.01 4.15 11.53
C GLY A 632 -1.94 3.71 12.99
N ARG A 633 -3.07 3.70 13.71
CA ARG A 633 -3.16 3.23 15.11
C ARG A 633 -2.69 1.79 15.27
N ILE A 634 -3.01 0.90 14.33
CA ILE A 634 -2.56 -0.50 14.40
C ILE A 634 -1.04 -0.57 14.32
N ARG A 635 -0.45 0.22 13.42
CA ARG A 635 1.01 0.29 13.26
C ARG A 635 1.70 0.85 14.50
N PHE A 636 1.16 1.90 15.12
CA PHE A 636 1.75 2.48 16.35
C PHE A 636 1.61 1.53 17.54
N TRP A 637 0.48 0.84 17.63
CA TRP A 637 0.27 -0.20 18.63
C TRP A 637 1.31 -1.30 18.49
N ILE A 638 1.47 -1.86 17.28
CA ILE A 638 2.46 -2.91 17.02
C ILE A 638 3.87 -2.43 17.34
N ALA A 639 4.26 -1.25 16.86
CA ALA A 639 5.59 -0.69 17.13
C ALA A 639 5.82 -0.46 18.63
N GLY A 640 4.83 0.07 19.34
CA GLY A 640 4.89 0.29 20.79
C GLY A 640 5.00 -1.00 21.59
N CYS A 641 4.20 -2.01 21.27
CA CYS A 641 4.28 -3.31 21.94
C CYS A 641 5.62 -4.00 21.69
N LEU A 642 6.16 -3.94 20.46
CA LEU A 642 7.50 -4.46 20.16
C LEU A 642 8.59 -3.74 20.97
N LEU A 643 8.52 -2.41 21.06
CA LEU A 643 9.43 -1.63 21.91
C LEU A 643 9.32 -2.03 23.39
N GLN A 644 8.10 -2.12 23.92
CA GLN A 644 7.88 -2.57 25.30
C GLN A 644 8.47 -3.97 25.54
N HIS A 645 8.22 -4.90 24.61
CA HIS A 645 8.70 -6.28 24.70
C HIS A 645 10.23 -6.36 24.64
N SER A 646 10.87 -5.53 23.81
CA SER A 646 12.34 -5.47 23.73
C SER A 646 12.98 -5.14 25.09
N GLY A 647 12.26 -4.44 25.97
CA GLY A 647 12.72 -4.00 27.28
C GLY A 647 13.53 -2.71 27.26
N VAL A 648 13.59 -2.01 26.12
CA VAL A 648 14.26 -0.73 26.03
C VAL A 648 13.66 0.29 27.00
N SER A 649 14.52 1.09 27.62
CA SER A 649 14.05 2.12 28.55
C SER A 649 13.36 3.27 27.82
N ILE A 650 12.29 3.80 28.43
CA ILE A 650 11.59 5.00 27.94
C ILE A 650 12.56 6.18 27.83
N ASP A 651 13.48 6.34 28.80
CA ASP A 651 14.43 7.45 28.82
C ASP A 651 15.43 7.39 27.65
N HIS A 652 15.87 6.19 27.26
CA HIS A 652 16.72 5.99 26.09
C HIS A 652 15.99 6.29 24.78
N LEU A 653 14.73 5.84 24.65
CA LEU A 653 13.91 6.16 23.47
C LEU A 653 13.58 7.65 23.36
N CYS A 654 13.31 8.33 24.47
CA CYS A 654 13.14 9.78 24.48
C CYS A 654 14.41 10.48 23.98
N GLU A 655 15.58 10.07 24.48
CA GLU A 655 16.87 10.59 24.02
C GLU A 655 17.09 10.32 22.53
N PHE A 656 16.78 9.11 22.05
CA PHE A 656 16.84 8.75 20.63
C PHE A 656 15.96 9.67 19.77
N CYS A 657 14.69 9.85 20.15
CA CYS A 657 13.75 10.71 19.42
C CYS A 657 14.26 12.16 19.33
N ILE A 658 14.74 12.73 20.43
CA ILE A 658 15.20 14.12 20.45
C ILE A 658 16.57 14.29 19.75
N THR A 659 17.52 13.41 20.01
CA THR A 659 18.91 13.58 19.55
C THR A 659 19.18 13.04 18.16
N LYS A 660 18.55 11.92 17.78
CA LYS A 660 18.78 11.26 16.48
C LYS A 660 17.73 11.62 15.44
N LEU A 661 16.47 11.77 15.84
CA LEU A 661 15.38 12.12 14.94
C LEU A 661 15.08 13.62 14.93
N ASN A 662 15.74 14.39 15.81
CA ASN A 662 15.48 15.81 16.02
C ASN A 662 13.99 16.11 16.24
N TYR A 663 13.28 15.19 16.90
CA TYR A 663 11.86 15.35 17.18
C TYR A 663 11.63 16.55 18.09
N ASP A 664 10.62 17.36 17.75
CA ASP A 664 10.27 18.53 18.53
C ASP A 664 8.89 18.39 19.17
N PRO A 665 8.82 18.25 20.51
CA PRO A 665 7.54 18.19 21.21
C PRO A 665 6.77 19.53 21.21
N PHE A 666 7.41 20.65 20.88
CA PHE A 666 6.88 22.03 20.95
C PHE A 666 6.40 22.62 19.62
N PHE A 667 6.45 21.86 18.53
CA PHE A 667 6.20 22.40 17.18
C PHE A 667 4.85 23.13 16.97
N LYS A 668 3.93 23.11 17.94
CA LYS A 668 2.74 23.97 17.96
C LYS A 668 2.61 24.65 19.33
N ARG A 669 2.59 25.98 19.33
CA ARG A 669 2.55 26.88 20.52
C ARG A 669 1.30 26.76 21.42
N TYR A 670 0.59 25.65 21.39
CA TYR A 670 -0.59 25.41 22.21
C TYR A 670 -0.39 24.12 23.01
N ASP A 671 -0.48 24.21 24.34
CA ASP A 671 -0.39 23.11 25.33
C ASP A 671 -1.40 21.96 25.13
N THR A 672 -2.19 22.00 24.06
CA THR A 672 -3.33 21.12 23.81
C THR A 672 -3.09 20.08 22.72
N ARG A 673 -1.85 19.83 22.27
CA ARG A 673 -1.66 18.81 21.22
C ARG A 673 -1.97 17.40 21.74
N PRO A 674 -2.74 16.58 21.00
CA PRO A 674 -2.86 15.16 21.29
C PRO A 674 -1.48 14.47 21.25
N LEU A 675 -1.38 13.30 21.88
CA LEU A 675 -0.28 12.37 21.63
C LEU A 675 -0.23 12.03 20.13
N GLU A 676 0.95 11.86 19.55
CA GLU A 676 1.11 11.45 18.14
C GLU A 676 0.38 10.12 17.86
N CYS A 677 0.34 9.21 18.84
CA CYS A 677 -0.40 7.96 18.71
C CYS A 677 -1.93 8.13 18.67
N LEU A 678 -2.46 9.30 19.03
CA LEU A 678 -3.90 9.61 19.02
C LEU A 678 -4.30 10.56 17.89
N GLU A 679 -3.35 11.16 17.19
CA GLU A 679 -3.58 12.14 16.14
C GLU A 679 -4.20 11.51 14.88
N LYS A 680 -5.24 12.13 14.32
CA LYS A 680 -5.95 11.59 13.13
C LYS A 680 -5.18 11.82 11.83
N ARG A 681 -4.29 12.82 11.79
CA ARG A 681 -3.51 13.19 10.60
C ARG A 681 -2.05 13.33 10.97
N HIS A 682 -1.20 12.61 10.27
CA HIS A 682 0.24 12.83 10.32
C HIS A 682 0.57 14.23 9.81
N VAL A 683 0.85 15.14 10.73
CA VAL A 683 1.39 16.45 10.38
C VAL A 683 2.89 16.28 10.34
N VAL A 684 3.48 16.47 9.15
CA VAL A 684 4.95 16.56 9.00
C VAL A 684 5.42 17.68 9.92
N HIS A 685 6.20 17.33 10.94
CA HIS A 685 6.80 18.30 11.84
C HIS A 685 7.86 19.04 11.03
N ALA A 686 7.65 20.32 10.72
CA ALA A 686 8.78 21.14 10.32
C ALA A 686 9.66 21.34 11.55
N ILE A 687 10.97 21.48 11.37
CA ILE A 687 11.90 21.71 12.47
C ILE A 687 11.71 23.17 12.89
N PRO A 688 11.15 23.48 14.08
CA PRO A 688 11.12 24.85 14.54
C PRO A 688 12.51 25.20 15.08
N GLN A 689 12.97 26.41 14.76
CA GLN A 689 14.23 26.98 15.24
C GLN A 689 14.12 27.50 16.69
N ASP A 690 13.38 26.80 17.55
CA ASP A 690 13.08 27.31 18.89
C ASP A 690 14.23 27.07 19.88
N ASP A 691 14.32 27.97 20.86
CA ASP A 691 15.51 28.26 21.67
C ASP A 691 15.72 27.26 22.83
N GLY A 692 14.80 26.31 23.02
CA GLY A 692 14.70 25.44 24.22
C GLY A 692 15.84 24.44 24.42
N GLY A 693 16.78 24.36 23.48
CA GLY A 693 17.90 23.41 23.53
C GLY A 693 17.46 21.94 23.46
N VAL A 694 18.44 21.04 23.33
CA VAL A 694 18.20 19.58 23.34
C VAL A 694 17.67 19.12 24.71
N ASP A 695 18.22 19.67 25.79
CA ASP A 695 17.88 19.26 27.15
C ASP A 695 16.44 19.64 27.56
N GLY A 696 15.98 20.83 27.16
CA GLY A 696 14.59 21.24 27.40
C GLY A 696 13.62 20.28 26.72
N ARG A 697 13.75 20.13 25.40
CA ARG A 697 12.91 19.20 24.62
C ARG A 697 12.91 17.77 25.19
N LEU A 698 14.04 17.29 25.68
CA LEU A 698 14.15 15.98 26.32
C LEU A 698 13.42 15.89 27.67
N GLN A 699 13.56 16.91 28.52
CA GLN A 699 12.85 16.97 29.80
C GLN A 699 11.33 17.03 29.60
N ASP A 700 10.87 17.78 28.61
CA ASP A 700 9.44 17.92 28.31
C ASP A 700 8.85 16.64 27.74
N LEU A 701 9.55 15.99 26.80
CA LEU A 701 9.13 14.69 26.28
C LEU A 701 9.06 13.65 27.41
N ARG A 702 10.06 13.61 28.30
CA ARG A 702 10.06 12.73 29.49
C ARG A 702 8.90 13.04 30.43
N ALA A 703 8.66 14.31 30.74
CA ALA A 703 7.58 14.71 31.63
C ALA A 703 6.20 14.31 31.08
N ARG A 704 6.01 14.47 29.76
CA ARG A 704 4.78 14.10 29.05
C ARG A 704 4.54 12.58 29.07
N ILE A 705 5.58 11.79 28.79
CA ILE A 705 5.44 10.35 28.57
C ILE A 705 5.42 9.53 29.86
N ARG A 706 6.17 9.94 30.91
CA ARG A 706 6.30 9.17 32.16
C ARG A 706 4.99 8.94 32.92
N ARG A 707 3.99 9.79 32.69
CA ARG A 707 2.71 9.73 33.40
C ARG A 707 1.62 8.97 32.64
N LEU A 708 1.91 8.49 31.43
CA LEU A 708 0.90 7.84 30.59
C LEU A 708 0.52 6.45 31.13
N PRO A 709 -0.79 6.09 31.10
CA PRO A 709 -1.26 4.83 31.64
C PRO A 709 -0.85 3.64 30.76
N GLU A 710 -0.96 2.45 31.33
CA GLU A 710 -1.08 1.23 30.55
C GLU A 710 -2.54 1.04 30.12
N VAL A 711 -2.73 0.73 28.84
CA VAL A 711 -4.05 0.55 28.24
C VAL A 711 -4.14 -0.80 27.55
N SER A 712 -5.34 -1.36 27.42
CA SER A 712 -5.57 -2.51 26.56
C SER A 712 -5.67 -2.11 25.08
N VAL A 713 -5.54 -3.10 24.19
CA VAL A 713 -5.74 -2.91 22.74
C VAL A 713 -7.13 -2.35 22.40
N THR A 714 -8.16 -2.78 23.14
CA THR A 714 -9.55 -2.32 22.96
C THR A 714 -9.73 -0.89 23.49
N GLU A 715 -9.13 -0.57 24.64
CA GLU A 715 -9.15 0.79 25.20
C GLU A 715 -8.45 1.77 24.27
N TYR A 716 -7.26 1.43 23.76
CA TYR A 716 -6.51 2.30 22.86
C TYR A 716 -7.25 2.56 21.54
N ALA A 717 -7.99 1.58 21.03
CA ALA A 717 -8.77 1.73 19.81
C ALA A 717 -9.79 2.87 19.89
N HIS A 718 -10.39 3.06 21.06
CA HIS A 718 -11.41 4.08 21.32
C HIS A 718 -10.84 5.33 22.00
N LEU A 719 -9.63 5.26 22.57
CA LEU A 719 -9.04 6.35 23.34
C LEU A 719 -8.97 7.64 22.53
N SER A 720 -9.75 8.62 22.97
CA SER A 720 -9.69 10.01 22.56
C SER A 720 -8.72 10.79 23.45
N LYS A 721 -8.43 12.04 23.07
CA LYS A 721 -7.60 12.90 23.88
C LYS A 721 -8.31 13.26 25.20
N GLU A 722 -9.60 13.51 25.13
CA GLU A 722 -10.44 13.89 26.26
C GLU A 722 -10.53 12.77 27.30
N GLU A 723 -10.71 11.53 26.85
CA GLU A 723 -10.69 10.35 27.72
C GLU A 723 -9.32 10.12 28.35
N LEU A 724 -8.23 10.34 27.59
CA LEU A 724 -6.88 10.29 28.16
C LEU A 724 -6.70 11.36 29.24
N ASP A 725 -7.05 12.62 28.96
CA ASP A 725 -6.96 13.72 29.93
C ASP A 725 -7.82 13.45 31.17
N GLN A 726 -8.96 12.78 31.02
CA GLN A 726 -9.78 12.31 32.15
C GLN A 726 -9.06 11.21 32.95
N LYS A 727 -8.53 10.17 32.30
CA LYS A 727 -7.76 9.10 32.97
C LYS A 727 -6.53 9.68 33.70
N MET A 728 -5.84 10.63 33.10
CA MET A 728 -4.67 11.30 33.70
C MET A 728 -5.03 12.09 34.96
N ARG A 729 -6.20 12.75 34.98
CA ARG A 729 -6.75 13.43 36.17
C ARG A 729 -7.16 12.44 37.27
N GLN A 730 -7.70 11.27 36.90
CA GLN A 730 -8.08 10.24 37.87
C GLN A 730 -6.87 9.58 38.54
N MET A 731 -5.77 9.38 37.80
CA MET A 731 -4.54 8.80 38.37
C MET A 731 -3.75 9.78 39.26
N ASN A 732 -3.94 11.08 39.06
CA ASN A 732 -3.33 12.13 39.88
C ASN A 732 -4.44 13.00 40.46
N PRO A 733 -5.23 12.48 41.42
CA PRO A 733 -6.20 13.31 42.11
C PRO A 733 -5.44 14.52 42.67
N PRO A 734 -5.96 15.75 42.51
CA PRO A 734 -5.33 16.92 43.11
C PRO A 734 -5.08 16.58 44.57
N GLN A 735 -3.82 16.58 44.98
CA GLN A 735 -3.43 16.36 46.36
C GLN A 735 -4.22 17.41 47.14
N MET A 736 -5.27 16.99 47.85
CA MET A 736 -6.10 17.93 48.59
C MET A 736 -5.15 18.67 49.51
N ASP A 737 -5.06 19.99 49.33
CA ASP A 737 -4.31 20.84 50.25
C ASP A 737 -4.77 20.45 51.65
N PRO A 738 -3.85 20.15 52.59
CA PRO A 738 -4.23 19.75 53.93
C PRO A 738 -5.24 20.77 54.43
N PRO A 739 -6.38 20.33 55.02
CA PRO A 739 -7.42 21.24 55.45
C PRO A 739 -6.74 22.34 56.24
N LYS A 740 -6.92 23.60 55.81
CA LYS A 740 -6.49 24.75 56.59
C LYS A 740 -7.14 24.56 57.95
N ILE A 741 -6.36 24.12 58.93
CA ILE A 741 -6.76 24.14 60.33
C ILE A 741 -6.87 25.63 60.60
N ASP A 742 -8.08 26.16 60.51
CA ASP A 742 -8.38 27.51 60.97
C ASP A 742 -7.87 27.59 62.39
N ALA A 743 -6.93 28.51 62.61
CA ALA A 743 -6.26 28.70 63.87
C ALA A 743 -7.31 28.88 64.97
N MET A 744 -7.51 27.83 65.77
CA MET A 744 -8.17 27.97 67.06
C MET A 744 -7.37 29.00 67.85
N HIS A 745 -8.07 30.08 68.18
CA HIS A 745 -7.65 31.14 69.08
C HIS A 745 -7.21 30.50 70.41
N VAL A 746 -5.90 30.53 70.70
CA VAL A 746 -5.36 30.21 72.03
C VAL A 746 -4.67 31.47 72.54
N ASP A 747 -5.39 32.17 73.41
CA ASP A 747 -4.84 33.15 74.34
C ASP A 747 -3.93 32.41 75.33
N THR A 748 -2.63 32.72 75.36
CA THR A 748 -1.83 32.51 76.58
C THR A 748 -0.64 33.46 76.63
N THR A 749 -0.72 34.37 77.58
CA THR A 749 0.32 35.23 78.12
C THR A 749 1.30 34.44 79.00
N HIS A 750 2.57 34.88 78.96
CA HIS A 750 3.60 34.81 80.01
C HIS A 750 4.41 33.51 80.32
N MET A 751 5.72 33.77 80.47
CA MET A 751 6.80 33.08 81.20
C MET A 751 7.76 32.09 80.49
N GLU A 752 8.94 32.65 80.20
CA GLU A 752 10.31 32.23 80.58
C GLU A 752 10.79 30.77 80.49
N ALA A 753 11.87 30.65 79.70
CA ALA A 753 13.13 29.93 79.95
C ALA A 753 13.10 28.43 80.30
N THR A 754 13.62 27.60 79.39
CA THR A 754 14.95 26.96 79.53
C THR A 754 15.31 26.14 78.27
N SER A 755 16.55 26.30 77.82
CA SER A 755 17.29 25.49 76.82
C SER A 755 17.68 24.12 77.45
N PRO A 756 18.30 23.08 76.78
CA PRO A 756 19.33 23.27 75.74
C PRO A 756 19.61 22.12 74.70
N VAL A 757 20.46 22.46 73.71
CA VAL A 757 21.41 21.64 72.86
C VAL A 757 20.80 20.49 72.00
N TRP A 758 20.99 20.35 70.69
CA TRP A 758 22.22 20.23 69.89
C TRP A 758 21.95 20.44 68.38
N ARG A 759 22.75 21.27 67.68
CA ARG A 759 23.64 20.78 66.59
C ARG A 759 24.50 21.88 65.98
N LEU A 760 25.75 21.49 65.80
CA LEU A 760 26.86 22.21 65.22
C LEU A 760 26.67 22.58 63.75
N SER A 761 27.24 23.73 63.45
CA SER A 761 27.44 24.40 62.18
C SER A 761 28.73 23.97 61.49
N SER A 762 28.73 24.06 60.15
CA SER A 762 29.87 24.42 59.28
C SER A 762 29.26 24.86 57.95
N SER A 763 29.06 26.15 57.65
CA SER A 763 30.01 27.22 57.34
C SER A 763 30.66 27.14 55.95
N SER A 764 30.76 28.32 55.35
CA SER A 764 31.49 28.74 54.15
C SER A 764 30.84 28.52 52.80
N ASP A 765 30.81 29.48 51.87
CA ASP A 765 30.84 30.94 51.94
C ASP A 765 30.68 31.45 50.49
N SER A 766 30.29 32.73 50.37
CA SER A 766 30.53 33.64 49.24
C SER A 766 29.54 33.56 48.05
N ALA A 767 28.57 34.49 47.99
CA ALA A 767 28.68 35.88 47.49
C ALA A 767 28.43 35.95 45.97
N GLU A 768 27.23 36.38 45.54
CA GLU A 768 26.84 37.79 45.33
C GLU A 768 27.25 38.33 43.94
N ILE A 769 26.38 38.12 42.92
CA ILE A 769 26.17 39.06 41.80
C ILE A 769 24.68 39.03 41.44
N ARG A 770 23.88 39.88 42.09
CA ARG A 770 22.48 40.14 41.72
C ARG A 770 22.46 41.35 40.80
N LYS A 771 22.48 41.14 39.48
CA LYS A 771 22.22 42.20 38.50
C LYS A 771 20.72 42.39 38.35
N ASP A 772 20.25 43.52 38.88
CA ASP A 772 18.97 44.13 38.56
C ASP A 772 18.76 44.22 37.05
N ARG A 773 17.75 43.52 36.53
CA ARG A 773 17.22 43.75 35.19
C ARG A 773 15.79 44.28 35.33
N LYS A 774 15.68 45.57 35.62
CA LYS A 774 14.45 46.36 35.48
C LYS A 774 13.93 46.20 34.05
N ARG A 775 12.84 45.45 33.90
CA ARG A 775 12.10 45.29 32.65
C ARG A 775 11.31 46.59 32.43
N LYS A 776 11.80 47.44 31.53
CA LYS A 776 11.06 48.60 31.00
C LYS A 776 9.82 48.07 30.27
N GLU A 777 8.64 48.37 30.81
CA GLU A 777 7.39 48.34 30.07
C GLU A 777 7.49 49.32 28.89
N ARG A 778 7.32 48.81 27.67
CA ARG A 778 7.14 49.62 26.47
C ARG A 778 5.64 49.84 26.27
N PRO A 779 5.19 51.08 26.01
CA PRO A 779 3.79 51.34 25.71
C PRO A 779 3.44 50.87 24.30
N THR A 780 2.30 50.21 24.19
CA THR A 780 1.66 49.76 22.94
C THR A 780 1.22 50.98 22.12
N PRO A 781 1.55 51.07 20.81
CA PRO A 781 1.05 52.15 19.97
C PRO A 781 -0.38 51.85 19.47
N PRO A 782 -1.22 52.88 19.27
CA PRO A 782 -2.61 52.69 18.90
C PRO A 782 -2.77 52.24 17.44
N LEU A 783 -3.69 51.29 17.23
CA LEU A 783 -4.10 50.78 15.93
C LEU A 783 -4.77 51.89 15.09
N VAL A 784 -4.02 52.43 14.13
CA VAL A 784 -4.56 53.27 13.06
C VAL A 784 -5.25 52.38 12.02
N LYS A 785 -6.59 52.42 11.98
CA LYS A 785 -7.41 51.84 10.91
C LYS A 785 -7.13 52.59 9.59
N ARG A 786 -6.23 52.06 8.75
CA ARG A 786 -6.05 52.52 7.36
C ARG A 786 -7.17 51.97 6.47
N ARG A 787 -8.09 52.86 6.13
CA ARG A 787 -9.19 52.67 5.18
C ARG A 787 -8.62 52.68 3.74
N TRP A 788 -8.55 51.53 3.10
CA TRP A 788 -8.26 51.45 1.66
C TRP A 788 -9.52 51.86 0.87
N ARG A 789 -9.51 53.07 0.30
CA ARG A 789 -10.44 53.45 -0.78
C ARG A 789 -9.92 52.81 -2.08
N ARG A 790 -10.65 51.83 -2.62
CA ARG A 790 -10.50 51.42 -4.02
C ARG A 790 -11.33 52.36 -4.89
N SER A 791 -10.64 53.06 -5.79
CA SER A 791 -11.23 53.84 -6.87
C SER A 791 -11.98 52.91 -7.84
N ARG A 792 -13.25 53.22 -8.12
CA ARG A 792 -14.00 52.64 -9.25
C ARG A 792 -13.48 53.27 -10.55
N PRO A 793 -13.22 52.49 -11.62
CA PRO A 793 -13.07 53.06 -12.94
C PRO A 793 -14.43 53.48 -13.51
N GLN A 794 -14.45 54.63 -14.18
CA GLN A 794 -15.56 55.13 -14.99
C GLN A 794 -15.85 54.18 -16.15
N VAL A 795 -17.13 53.86 -16.35
CA VAL A 795 -17.66 53.24 -17.56
C VAL A 795 -17.86 54.36 -18.57
N ILE A 796 -17.26 54.21 -19.75
CA ILE A 796 -17.50 55.04 -20.93
C ILE A 796 -18.76 54.49 -21.61
N ASP A 797 -19.78 55.35 -21.73
CA ASP A 797 -20.92 55.13 -22.61
C ASP A 797 -20.49 55.25 -24.07
N SER A 798 -20.85 54.26 -24.88
CA SER A 798 -20.94 54.42 -26.33
C SER A 798 -22.14 53.63 -26.84
N ASP A 799 -23.14 54.42 -27.23
CA ASP A 799 -24.40 54.07 -27.87
C ASP A 799 -24.24 53.47 -29.28
N LYS A 800 -25.33 52.80 -29.72
CA LYS A 800 -25.75 52.38 -31.09
C LYS A 800 -25.25 51.02 -31.61
N ASP A 801 -26.11 50.00 -31.63
CA ASP A 801 -27.06 49.79 -32.73
C ASP A 801 -28.03 48.63 -32.47
N GLY A 802 -29.24 48.76 -33.01
CA GLY A 802 -30.42 47.98 -32.63
C GLY A 802 -30.48 46.53 -33.16
N ARG A 803 -31.17 45.68 -32.38
CA ARG A 803 -32.10 44.63 -32.83
C ARG A 803 -32.86 44.07 -31.61
N THR A 804 -34.10 43.66 -31.89
CA THR A 804 -35.20 43.25 -30.98
C THR A 804 -34.88 42.11 -30.00
N PRO A 805 -35.58 42.01 -28.84
CA PRO A 805 -35.24 41.09 -27.75
C PRO A 805 -35.99 39.75 -27.82
N PRO A 806 -35.37 38.62 -27.39
CA PRO A 806 -36.09 37.40 -26.99
C PRO A 806 -36.38 37.40 -25.46
N PRO A 807 -37.28 36.52 -24.97
CA PRO A 807 -38.00 36.74 -23.72
C PRO A 807 -37.15 36.52 -22.47
N LYS A 808 -37.50 37.31 -21.45
CA LYS A 808 -36.91 37.41 -20.11
C LYS A 808 -36.66 36.04 -19.47
N LYS A 809 -35.39 35.69 -19.26
CA LYS A 809 -34.97 34.86 -18.12
C LYS A 809 -34.51 35.79 -17.00
N GLN A 810 -35.18 35.67 -15.86
CA GLN A 810 -34.82 36.36 -14.61
C GLN A 810 -33.38 36.03 -14.24
N VAL A 811 -32.50 37.04 -14.31
CA VAL A 811 -31.20 37.02 -13.64
C VAL A 811 -31.41 37.64 -12.27
N LEU A 812 -31.50 36.78 -11.25
CA LEU A 812 -31.35 37.19 -9.86
C LEU A 812 -29.89 37.56 -9.63
N ALA A 813 -29.68 38.81 -9.24
CA ALA A 813 -28.40 39.36 -8.84
C ALA A 813 -27.81 38.56 -7.66
N ARG A 814 -26.58 38.05 -7.83
CA ARG A 814 -25.76 37.54 -6.73
C ARG A 814 -25.23 38.73 -5.92
N GLY A 815 -25.98 39.07 -4.89
CA GLY A 815 -25.48 39.81 -3.73
C GLY A 815 -24.53 38.95 -2.91
N VAL A 816 -23.54 39.62 -2.34
CA VAL A 816 -22.52 39.13 -1.43
C VAL A 816 -23.17 38.43 -0.23
N TRP A 817 -22.79 37.17 0.02
CA TRP A 817 -23.03 36.47 1.29
C TRP A 817 -21.69 36.08 1.89
N THR A 818 -21.33 36.76 2.97
CA THR A 818 -20.38 36.30 3.98
C THR A 818 -21.18 35.75 5.15
N GLU A 819 -20.77 34.57 5.64
CA GLU A 819 -21.09 34.00 6.96
C GLU A 819 -22.56 33.66 7.26
N VAL A 820 -23.01 32.49 6.81
CA VAL A 820 -23.88 31.54 7.57
C VAL A 820 -23.65 30.15 6.96
N TYR A 821 -22.83 29.29 7.58
CA TYR A 821 -22.66 27.89 7.12
C TYR A 821 -22.63 26.84 8.24
N ASP A 822 -22.82 27.21 9.51
CA ASP A 822 -22.74 26.26 10.63
C ASP A 822 -24.09 25.62 11.03
N ASP A 823 -25.23 26.18 10.61
CA ASP A 823 -26.54 25.72 11.12
C ASP A 823 -27.19 24.60 10.28
N GLN A 824 -26.88 24.47 8.97
CA GLN A 824 -27.53 23.45 8.14
C GLN A 824 -27.00 22.03 8.37
N GLU A 825 -25.73 21.88 8.75
CA GLU A 825 -25.13 20.59 9.05
C GLU A 825 -25.62 20.03 10.41
N TYR A 826 -26.01 20.91 11.33
CA TYR A 826 -26.61 20.53 12.61
C TYR A 826 -28.05 20.02 12.46
N PHE A 827 -28.86 20.64 11.59
CA PHE A 827 -30.25 20.20 11.35
C PHE A 827 -30.33 18.86 10.59
N ALA A 828 -29.47 18.65 9.59
CA ALA A 828 -29.44 17.40 8.83
C ALA A 828 -29.00 16.20 9.70
N ASN A 829 -28.06 16.40 10.62
CA ASN A 829 -27.63 15.35 11.54
C ASN A 829 -28.70 15.00 12.58
N ARG A 830 -29.53 15.97 12.99
CA ARG A 830 -30.62 15.73 13.95
C ARG A 830 -31.78 14.95 13.33
N GLU A 831 -32.13 15.22 12.08
CA GLU A 831 -33.13 14.42 11.35
C GLU A 831 -32.64 12.99 11.10
N LEU A 832 -31.35 12.81 10.77
CA LEU A 832 -30.75 11.48 10.61
C LEU A 832 -30.74 10.69 11.93
N GLU A 833 -30.45 11.35 13.04
CA GLU A 833 -30.46 10.75 14.38
C GLU A 833 -31.88 10.31 14.80
N GLU A 834 -32.90 11.09 14.45
CA GLU A 834 -34.32 10.76 14.70
C GLU A 834 -34.77 9.55 13.86
N VAL A 835 -34.35 9.47 12.60
CA VAL A 835 -34.62 8.32 11.71
C VAL A 835 -33.95 7.05 12.25
N VAL A 836 -32.68 7.12 12.66
CA VAL A 836 -31.95 5.99 13.24
C VAL A 836 -32.57 5.54 14.56
N ARG A 837 -32.98 6.47 15.44
CA ARG A 837 -33.71 6.15 16.69
C ARG A 837 -35.05 5.48 16.43
N THR A 838 -35.73 5.84 15.34
CA THR A 838 -37.04 5.27 14.98
C THR A 838 -36.87 3.85 14.44
N MET A 839 -35.91 3.63 13.53
CA MET A 839 -35.55 2.29 13.07
C MET A 839 -35.12 1.37 14.21
N TRP A 840 -34.34 1.88 15.19
CA TRP A 840 -33.93 1.09 16.35
C TRP A 840 -35.11 0.71 17.25
N ARG A 841 -36.10 1.59 17.44
CA ARG A 841 -37.31 1.29 18.21
C ARG A 841 -38.17 0.22 17.54
N GLU A 842 -38.32 0.30 16.22
CA GLU A 842 -39.09 -0.70 15.46
C GLU A 842 -38.39 -2.07 15.47
N HIS A 843 -37.07 -2.09 15.25
CA HIS A 843 -36.29 -3.33 15.34
C HIS A 843 -36.29 -3.92 16.76
N TYR A 844 -36.22 -3.08 17.79
CA TYR A 844 -36.28 -3.55 19.18
C TYR A 844 -37.66 -4.11 19.54
N GLN A 845 -38.75 -3.51 19.05
CA GLN A 845 -40.10 -4.07 19.22
C GLN A 845 -40.26 -5.42 18.53
N VAL A 846 -39.76 -5.57 17.31
CA VAL A 846 -39.76 -6.86 16.61
C VAL A 846 -38.94 -7.90 17.37
N LEU A 847 -37.74 -7.53 17.85
CA LEU A 847 -36.90 -8.44 18.64
C LEU A 847 -37.57 -8.82 19.96
N SER A 848 -38.21 -7.88 20.64
CA SER A 848 -38.94 -8.10 21.89
C SER A 848 -40.12 -9.04 21.69
N SER A 849 -40.91 -8.85 20.62
CA SER A 849 -42.02 -9.75 20.29
C SER A 849 -41.53 -11.14 19.86
N CYS A 850 -40.39 -11.23 19.19
CA CYS A 850 -39.76 -12.51 18.88
C CYS A 850 -39.26 -13.24 20.14
N LEU A 851 -38.70 -12.51 21.11
CA LEU A 851 -38.24 -13.09 22.38
C LEU A 851 -39.42 -13.56 23.25
N GLU A 852 -40.50 -12.78 23.33
CA GLU A 852 -41.74 -13.20 24.01
C GLU A 852 -42.35 -14.46 23.35
N LEU A 853 -42.37 -14.55 22.03
CA LEU A 853 -42.84 -15.75 21.31
C LEU A 853 -41.95 -16.98 21.55
N LEU A 854 -40.68 -16.77 21.86
CA LEU A 854 -39.71 -17.81 22.18
C LEU A 854 -39.61 -18.12 23.68
N GLY A 855 -40.37 -17.41 24.52
CA GLY A 855 -40.39 -17.60 25.97
C GLY A 855 -39.15 -17.08 26.72
N TYR A 856 -38.47 -16.08 26.15
CA TYR A 856 -37.28 -15.42 26.74
C TYR A 856 -37.58 -14.03 27.29
#